data_AF-A0A9N8MH17-F1
#
_entry.id   AF-A0A9N8MH17-F1
#
_cell.length_a   1.000
_cell.length_b   1.000
_cell.length_c   1.000
_cell.angle_alpha   90.00
_cell.angle_beta   90.00
_cell.angle_gamma   90.00
#
_symmetry.space_group_name_H-M   'P 1'
#
loop_
_entity.id
_entity.type
_entity.pdbx_description
1 polymer ?
#
loop_
_entity_poly.entity_id
_entity_poly.type
_entity_poly.pdbx_seq_one_letter_code
_entity_poly.pdbx_strand_id
1 'polypeptide(L)'
;MASSSYAMTPSSMRARPGAAQQQQQHADSPAQPSNSNSNSNSNSSAKLTSLQGKRPGSPQLKRHLQEQQQSLSSSALWNLGPQEVKTLAVLVAVACVVRLWRLSAPSSVVFDEVHFGGFASKYIRRKFFMDVHPPLAKLLFTLVGWLSGFDGGFDFADIGKEYLIGDHTPVPYVAMRTMPALLGVATVPIAYISLRALGLRITSALLGALAVLFDNALTTQSRLILLDSPLVFFTSTTALSYITFSNADRRAPFTKAWWTWLLLTGLNLGAVASCKWVGFFTVATIGLCTVVQIWSHLGDTRLPISQVGRHFVGRVIGLICVPFLFYYCMFGIHLSILSWGGDGDAFLSPPFQHTLNDHNMPDTFADVSAGSTITLRHRNTHGGYLHSHASNYPAGSQQQQITLYPHLDQNNDWVIIPAPHDSASQPLDKEGIPLPKDGLPDLESHLGVPLHFVTHGMEVRLIHKNSQKRLHSHDNYRPPLTESDYQNEVTGYGFPGFAGDYNDNWFVEIEEGEGSDPVSSKRLRALRSVFRLRHALTGCYLFSHKVSLPDWGFGQQEVTCNKNPTMPNSLWYVETNRHPLLERARAGNLTLDESKQVNKGRIPELHNYVRPSFWNRFWELNTAMWSTNKRLTDRHAYDSRPSSWPFFRRGINFWMKGHRQIYLMANPVVWWSASMSVLAYVGMRALLMLRAKRGYQDFHNTTVIFYDRIAGVAFTGWALHYLPFFLMHRQLFIHHYLPALYFSILLLAIMFDLATSPLRPQARLGVAGAFIFAVLLAFSAWSPLIYGNEWTTSACARTRWFKTWDYDCGGFPASKAEYSAFETHVKLSTDQLFNHAAKAHVTSAASSVEAAGTTQEGEIPEILPEPGRHAFDEAPLRAKQSPKVAPPAGANGQQQGAVAPAPGVPAGSGAAVKGQQGQQGKGSNNNDNEIDIQGLDADLLQHVALEGTQKALSDARKQASKEADAVAKGGAMTASGVSSS
;
A
#
# COMPACT_ATOMS: atom_id res chain seq x y z
N MET A 1 -1.55 -43.31 -29.25
CA MET A 1 -1.28 -42.64 -30.54
C MET A 1 -0.73 -41.25 -30.18
N ALA A 2 0.58 -40.97 -30.12
CA ALA A 2 1.75 -41.52 -30.84
C ALA A 2 1.67 -41.33 -32.37
N SER A 3 2.69 -40.82 -33.08
CA SER A 3 3.98 -40.24 -32.61
C SER A 3 4.76 -39.52 -33.74
N SER A 4 5.54 -38.50 -33.38
CA SER A 4 6.85 -38.06 -33.94
C SER A 4 7.20 -38.12 -35.45
N SER A 5 7.40 -36.92 -36.03
CA SER A 5 8.70 -36.36 -36.53
C SER A 5 9.24 -36.52 -37.98
N TYR A 6 10.13 -35.57 -38.32
CA TYR A 6 11.18 -35.46 -39.38
C TYR A 6 10.89 -35.59 -40.90
N ALA A 7 10.70 -34.42 -41.54
CA ALA A 7 11.65 -33.70 -42.43
C ALA A 7 12.26 -34.28 -43.76
N MET A 8 12.67 -33.31 -44.61
CA MET A 8 13.68 -33.30 -45.69
C MET A 8 13.30 -33.54 -47.18
N THR A 9 13.87 -32.66 -48.01
CA THR A 9 14.10 -32.67 -49.48
C THR A 9 15.53 -33.25 -49.76
N PRO A 10 16.20 -33.18 -50.95
CA PRO A 10 15.84 -32.65 -52.29
C PRO A 10 16.28 -33.53 -53.52
N SER A 11 15.98 -33.09 -54.76
CA SER A 11 16.64 -33.47 -56.05
C SER A 11 16.01 -32.72 -57.25
N SER A 12 16.58 -32.55 -58.47
CA SER A 12 17.98 -32.52 -59.00
C SER A 12 17.98 -32.13 -60.52
N MET A 13 19.16 -31.84 -61.11
CA MET A 13 19.48 -31.64 -62.57
C MET A 13 19.17 -30.24 -63.19
N ARG A 14 20.10 -29.48 -63.82
CA ARG A 14 21.03 -29.61 -65.00
C ARG A 14 20.35 -29.30 -66.37
N ALA A 15 20.98 -28.67 -67.39
CA ALA A 15 22.18 -27.81 -67.55
C ALA A 15 22.37 -27.37 -69.04
N ARG A 16 23.08 -26.25 -69.36
CA ARG A 16 24.10 -26.10 -70.45
C ARG A 16 24.66 -24.65 -70.68
N PRO A 17 25.92 -24.45 -71.16
CA PRO A 17 26.52 -23.11 -71.44
C PRO A 17 27.31 -22.96 -72.79
N GLY A 18 27.91 -21.77 -73.04
CA GLY A 18 29.00 -21.45 -74.00
C GLY A 18 29.22 -19.90 -74.11
N ALA A 19 30.36 -19.30 -73.72
CA ALA A 19 31.67 -19.17 -74.42
C ALA A 19 31.68 -18.06 -75.52
N ALA A 20 32.67 -17.15 -75.69
CA ALA A 20 33.99 -16.86 -75.05
C ALA A 20 34.24 -15.29 -75.05
N GLN A 21 35.40 -14.60 -75.12
CA GLN A 21 36.83 -14.91 -75.33
C GLN A 21 37.80 -13.71 -74.97
N GLN A 22 39.09 -14.00 -74.68
CA GLN A 22 40.36 -13.19 -74.78
C GLN A 22 40.62 -11.79 -74.12
N GLN A 23 41.72 -11.73 -73.32
CA GLN A 23 42.90 -10.80 -73.27
C GLN A 23 42.69 -9.24 -73.34
N GLN A 24 43.42 -8.33 -72.65
CA GLN A 24 44.61 -8.26 -71.73
C GLN A 24 44.71 -6.78 -71.16
N GLN A 25 45.59 -6.24 -70.26
CA GLN A 25 46.72 -6.63 -69.37
C GLN A 25 47.08 -5.45 -68.38
N HIS A 26 47.80 -5.70 -67.25
CA HIS A 26 48.59 -4.74 -66.40
C HIS A 26 47.88 -3.54 -65.68
N ALA A 27 48.34 -2.99 -64.52
CA ALA A 27 49.29 -3.45 -63.48
C ALA A 27 49.18 -2.64 -62.14
N ASP A 28 49.54 -3.30 -61.02
CA ASP A 28 50.13 -2.81 -59.75
C ASP A 28 49.43 -1.78 -58.82
N SER A 29 50.06 -1.51 -57.66
CA SER A 29 49.42 -1.08 -56.38
C SER A 29 50.02 0.21 -55.73
N PRO A 30 50.16 0.39 -54.39
CA PRO A 30 49.21 1.25 -53.63
C PRO A 30 49.86 2.39 -52.78
N ALA A 31 49.09 3.43 -52.41
CA ALA A 31 49.45 4.38 -51.34
C ALA A 31 48.28 5.19 -50.73
N GLN A 32 48.49 5.69 -49.51
CA GLN A 32 47.80 6.82 -48.84
C GLN A 32 48.78 8.02 -48.73
N PRO A 33 48.48 9.13 -48.02
CA PRO A 33 47.34 10.06 -48.07
C PRO A 33 47.81 11.53 -48.29
N SER A 34 46.92 12.54 -48.27
CA SER A 34 47.22 13.89 -47.70
C SER A 34 46.03 14.87 -47.75
N ASN A 35 46.14 15.96 -46.96
CA ASN A 35 45.18 17.08 -46.87
C ASN A 35 45.38 18.10 -47.99
N SER A 36 44.35 18.93 -48.26
CA SER A 36 44.50 20.40 -48.18
C SER A 36 43.15 21.15 -48.30
N ASN A 37 43.12 22.38 -47.81
CA ASN A 37 41.96 23.28 -47.86
C ASN A 37 41.95 24.11 -49.16
N SER A 38 40.76 24.56 -49.57
CA SER A 38 40.33 25.98 -49.55
C SER A 38 39.53 26.46 -50.79
N ASN A 39 38.65 27.44 -50.54
CA ASN A 39 38.33 28.62 -51.37
C ASN A 39 38.22 28.46 -52.91
N SER A 40 37.13 28.85 -53.59
CA SER A 40 36.41 30.13 -53.38
C SER A 40 35.14 30.28 -54.26
N ASN A 41 34.39 31.34 -53.96
CA ASN A 41 33.35 32.04 -54.76
C ASN A 41 33.45 31.87 -56.30
N SER A 42 32.34 31.86 -57.06
CA SER A 42 31.48 33.06 -57.20
C SER A 42 30.20 32.82 -58.04
N ASN A 43 29.33 33.84 -58.11
CA ASN A 43 28.09 33.87 -58.90
C ASN A 43 28.38 33.77 -60.42
N SER A 44 27.46 33.38 -61.33
CA SER A 44 26.09 33.87 -61.44
C SER A 44 25.26 33.18 -62.57
N SER A 45 23.99 33.56 -62.68
CA SER A 45 23.21 33.70 -63.93
C SER A 45 22.97 32.48 -64.85
N ALA A 46 21.76 31.92 -64.80
CA ALA A 46 20.88 31.81 -65.98
C ALA A 46 19.41 31.55 -65.57
N LYS A 47 18.45 31.99 -66.39
CA LYS A 47 17.02 31.63 -66.26
C LYS A 47 16.71 30.41 -67.11
N LEU A 48 15.81 29.54 -66.65
CA LEU A 48 14.82 28.94 -67.55
C LEU A 48 13.46 28.86 -66.86
N THR A 49 12.41 29.28 -67.56
CA THR A 49 11.04 29.37 -67.03
C THR A 49 10.17 28.22 -67.51
N SER A 50 9.34 27.67 -66.61
CA SER A 50 8.09 27.00 -66.99
C SER A 50 6.95 27.46 -66.07
N LEU A 51 5.72 27.44 -66.59
CA LEU A 51 4.53 28.04 -65.98
C LEU A 51 3.63 26.97 -65.36
N GLN A 52 3.19 27.15 -64.11
CA GLN A 52 1.99 26.47 -63.61
C GLN A 52 1.33 27.18 -62.40
N GLY A 53 0.01 27.38 -62.49
CA GLY A 53 -0.94 27.35 -61.37
C GLY A 53 -0.77 28.30 -60.17
N LYS A 54 -1.02 29.61 -60.33
CA LYS A 54 -1.32 30.48 -59.16
C LYS A 54 -2.73 30.19 -58.59
N ARG A 55 -2.82 29.45 -57.48
CA ARG A 55 -3.91 29.63 -56.49
C ARG A 55 -3.42 30.55 -55.37
N PRO A 56 -4.18 31.59 -54.96
CA PRO A 56 -3.77 32.53 -53.92
C PRO A 56 -3.97 31.95 -52.51
N GLY A 57 -3.10 31.02 -52.10
CA GLY A 57 -2.92 30.73 -50.69
C GLY A 57 -2.42 31.99 -49.97
N SER A 58 -3.10 32.43 -48.91
CA SER A 58 -2.84 33.75 -48.32
C SER A 58 -1.39 33.88 -47.82
N PRO A 59 -0.78 35.08 -47.89
CA PRO A 59 0.59 35.29 -47.39
C PRO A 59 0.71 34.93 -45.90
N GLN A 60 -0.35 35.13 -45.13
CA GLN A 60 -0.45 34.72 -43.73
C GLN A 60 -0.40 33.19 -43.57
N LEU A 61 -1.13 32.40 -44.38
CA LEU A 61 -1.09 30.94 -44.30
C LEU A 61 0.29 30.39 -44.68
N LYS A 62 0.96 30.97 -45.68
CA LYS A 62 2.35 30.59 -46.02
C LYS A 62 3.34 30.94 -44.91
N ARG A 63 3.22 32.13 -44.29
CA ARG A 63 4.01 32.47 -43.09
C ARG A 63 3.72 31.51 -41.94
N HIS A 64 2.45 31.21 -41.65
CA HIS A 64 2.08 30.27 -40.60
C HIS A 64 2.69 28.88 -40.82
N LEU A 65 2.67 28.37 -42.05
CA LEU A 65 3.30 27.09 -42.39
C LEU A 65 4.84 27.16 -42.27
N GLN A 66 5.48 28.25 -42.67
CA GLN A 66 6.93 28.42 -42.49
C GLN A 66 7.35 28.58 -41.02
N GLU A 67 6.62 29.38 -40.24
CA GLU A 67 6.80 29.56 -38.79
C GLU A 67 6.52 28.25 -38.03
N GLN A 68 5.48 27.50 -38.43
CA GLN A 68 5.18 26.19 -37.86
C GLN A 68 6.26 25.16 -38.24
N GLN A 69 6.76 25.18 -39.48
CA GLN A 69 7.87 24.31 -39.93
C GLN A 69 9.21 24.70 -39.28
N GLN A 70 9.44 25.97 -38.95
CA GLN A 70 10.56 26.41 -38.11
C GLN A 70 10.37 26.02 -36.63
N SER A 71 9.15 26.07 -36.08
CA SER A 71 8.85 25.58 -34.72
C SER A 71 8.99 24.05 -34.60
N LEU A 72 8.74 23.33 -35.70
CA LEU A 72 9.09 21.93 -35.83
C LEU A 72 10.61 21.75 -35.98
N SER A 73 11.32 22.67 -36.64
CA SER A 73 12.79 22.66 -36.72
C SER A 73 13.45 22.86 -35.36
N SER A 74 12.94 23.74 -34.49
CA SER A 74 13.37 23.89 -33.08
C SER A 74 12.90 22.74 -32.17
N SER A 75 12.82 21.53 -32.72
CA SER A 75 12.46 20.25 -32.07
C SER A 75 13.39 19.75 -30.95
N ALA A 76 14.50 20.45 -30.70
CA ALA A 76 15.42 20.16 -29.60
C ALA A 76 15.15 21.12 -28.45
N LEU A 77 15.00 20.61 -27.22
CA LEU A 77 14.86 21.43 -26.00
C LEU A 77 16.01 22.45 -25.82
N TRP A 78 17.13 22.24 -26.49
CA TRP A 78 18.33 23.07 -26.44
C TRP A 78 18.32 24.26 -27.41
N ASN A 79 17.40 24.29 -28.39
CA ASN A 79 17.28 25.36 -29.39
C ASN A 79 16.05 26.26 -29.13
N LEU A 80 15.84 26.65 -27.88
CA LEU A 80 14.82 27.61 -27.48
C LEU A 80 15.21 29.03 -27.90
N GLY A 81 14.24 29.79 -28.43
CA GLY A 81 14.46 31.19 -28.80
C GLY A 81 14.70 32.09 -27.57
N PRO A 82 15.44 33.20 -27.68
CA PRO A 82 15.75 34.06 -26.54
C PRO A 82 14.51 34.61 -25.78
N GLN A 83 13.39 34.79 -26.48
CA GLN A 83 12.11 35.16 -25.86
C GLN A 83 11.49 34.01 -25.06
N GLU A 84 11.70 32.76 -25.48
CA GLU A 84 11.17 31.55 -24.85
C GLU A 84 11.95 31.23 -23.58
N VAL A 85 13.28 31.40 -23.60
CA VAL A 85 14.15 31.32 -22.42
C VAL A 85 13.76 32.39 -21.39
N LYS A 86 13.53 33.64 -21.82
CA LYS A 86 13.00 34.70 -20.93
C LYS A 86 11.62 34.34 -20.36
N THR A 87 10.72 33.81 -21.19
CA THR A 87 9.39 33.35 -20.76
C THR A 87 9.50 32.26 -19.69
N LEU A 88 10.38 31.28 -19.88
CA LEU A 88 10.66 30.21 -18.92
C LEU A 88 11.27 30.73 -17.61
N ALA A 89 12.24 31.66 -17.68
CA ALA A 89 12.84 32.26 -16.50
C ALA A 89 11.81 33.01 -15.64
N VAL A 90 10.93 33.80 -16.26
CA VAL A 90 9.83 34.47 -15.56
C VAL A 90 8.83 33.46 -15.00
N LEU A 91 8.44 32.44 -15.77
CA LEU A 91 7.52 31.40 -15.33
C LEU A 91 8.06 30.63 -14.11
N VAL A 92 9.36 30.30 -14.10
CA VAL A 92 10.04 29.67 -12.95
C VAL A 92 10.12 30.63 -11.75
N ALA A 93 10.45 31.91 -11.96
CA ALA A 93 10.48 32.89 -10.87
C ALA A 93 9.12 33.05 -10.18
N VAL A 94 8.04 33.18 -10.96
CA VAL A 94 6.67 33.25 -10.41
C VAL A 94 6.26 31.90 -9.78
N ALA A 95 6.67 30.76 -10.34
CA ALA A 95 6.43 29.46 -9.72
C ALA A 95 7.14 29.30 -8.37
N CYS A 96 8.40 29.72 -8.25
CA CYS A 96 9.11 29.78 -6.97
C CYS A 96 8.35 30.65 -5.95
N VAL A 97 7.91 31.85 -6.35
CA VAL A 97 7.10 32.72 -5.47
C VAL A 97 5.82 32.01 -5.03
N VAL A 98 5.03 31.43 -5.94
CA VAL A 98 3.75 30.78 -5.59
C VAL A 98 3.94 29.53 -4.72
N ARG A 99 4.94 28.69 -5.00
CA ARG A 99 5.09 27.37 -4.34
C ARG A 99 5.94 27.39 -3.08
N LEU A 100 6.88 28.33 -2.94
CA LEU A 100 7.78 28.42 -1.77
C LEU A 100 7.33 29.46 -0.73
N TRP A 101 6.30 30.27 -1.01
CA TRP A 101 5.84 31.30 -0.07
C TRP A 101 5.31 30.71 1.24
N ARG A 102 5.80 31.28 2.36
CA ARG A 102 5.49 30.91 3.75
C ARG A 102 5.53 29.39 4.01
N LEU A 103 6.52 28.67 3.47
CA LEU A 103 6.60 27.21 3.60
C LEU A 103 6.74 26.70 5.06
N SER A 104 7.22 27.55 5.95
CA SER A 104 7.22 27.39 7.42
C SER A 104 5.85 27.57 8.08
N ALA A 105 4.81 27.95 7.35
CA ALA A 105 3.44 28.05 7.85
C ALA A 105 2.55 26.93 7.28
N PRO A 106 1.87 26.14 8.13
CA PRO A 106 1.93 26.14 9.60
C PRO A 106 3.22 25.51 10.14
N SER A 107 3.57 25.82 11.39
CA SER A 107 4.71 25.22 12.11
C SER A 107 4.43 23.83 12.70
N SER A 108 3.22 23.30 12.46
CA SER A 108 2.74 22.01 12.94
C SER A 108 2.49 20.96 11.83
N VAL A 109 2.34 19.71 12.27
CA VAL A 109 1.98 18.54 11.45
C VAL A 109 0.62 18.74 10.77
N VAL A 110 0.54 18.40 9.49
CA VAL A 110 -0.66 18.50 8.63
C VAL A 110 -1.15 17.09 8.24
N PHE A 111 -2.41 16.95 7.83
CA PHE A 111 -2.97 15.72 7.25
C PHE A 111 -2.00 15.07 6.24
N ASP A 112 -1.88 13.74 6.32
CA ASP A 112 -0.91 12.90 5.61
C ASP A 112 0.59 13.19 5.84
N GLU A 113 1.00 14.34 6.39
CA GLU A 113 2.36 14.48 6.94
C GLU A 113 2.58 13.55 8.13
N VAL A 114 1.50 13.23 8.88
CA VAL A 114 1.48 12.17 9.91
C VAL A 114 2.08 10.85 9.39
N HIS A 115 1.66 10.44 8.19
CA HIS A 115 2.11 9.23 7.52
C HIS A 115 3.55 9.38 7.01
N PHE A 116 3.80 10.37 6.14
CA PHE A 116 5.05 10.43 5.37
C PHE A 116 6.23 10.98 6.18
N GLY A 117 5.98 11.80 7.20
CA GLY A 117 6.94 12.15 8.23
C GLY A 117 7.24 10.97 9.16
N GLY A 118 6.21 10.27 9.65
CA GLY A 118 6.37 9.07 10.47
C GLY A 118 7.21 7.98 9.77
N PHE A 119 6.97 7.74 8.47
CA PHE A 119 7.80 6.84 7.67
C PHE A 119 9.25 7.34 7.50
N ALA A 120 9.49 8.65 7.39
CA ALA A 120 10.84 9.20 7.36
C ALA A 120 11.58 8.96 8.69
N SER A 121 10.91 9.15 9.84
CA SER A 121 11.43 8.76 11.16
C SER A 121 11.78 7.26 11.21
N LYS A 122 10.90 6.37 10.71
CA LYS A 122 11.16 4.91 10.69
C LYS A 122 12.34 4.54 9.79
N TYR A 123 12.54 5.20 8.64
CA TYR A 123 13.75 5.04 7.82
C TYR A 123 15.03 5.48 8.53
N ILE A 124 15.05 6.64 9.19
CA ILE A 124 16.25 7.14 9.88
C ILE A 124 16.60 6.25 11.09
N ARG A 125 15.58 5.82 11.85
CA ARG A 125 15.70 4.79 12.90
C ARG A 125 16.01 3.38 12.36
N ARG A 126 16.04 3.19 11.03
CA ARG A 126 16.26 1.91 10.32
C ARG A 126 15.28 0.80 10.71
N LYS A 127 14.10 1.16 11.20
CA LYS A 127 13.06 0.28 11.72
C LYS A 127 12.02 -0.04 10.65
N PHE A 128 11.81 -1.33 10.40
CA PHE A 128 10.98 -1.82 9.31
C PHE A 128 9.51 -1.45 9.51
N PHE A 129 8.86 -1.11 8.40
CA PHE A 129 7.45 -0.77 8.34
C PHE A 129 6.89 -1.23 7.00
N MET A 130 5.59 -1.52 6.96
CA MET A 130 4.87 -1.86 5.75
C MET A 130 3.93 -0.70 5.40
N ASP A 131 3.84 -0.37 4.11
CA ASP A 131 3.01 0.71 3.58
C ASP A 131 2.48 0.31 2.19
N VAL A 132 1.27 0.74 1.84
CA VAL A 132 0.61 0.45 0.55
C VAL A 132 1.24 1.20 -0.65
N HIS A 133 2.24 2.05 -0.42
CA HIS A 133 2.91 2.81 -1.48
C HIS A 133 4.39 2.40 -1.65
N PRO A 134 4.90 2.34 -2.89
CA PRO A 134 6.33 2.13 -3.16
C PRO A 134 7.25 3.20 -2.53
N PRO A 135 8.58 2.94 -2.43
CA PRO A 135 9.41 3.64 -1.46
C PRO A 135 10.00 4.98 -1.94
N LEU A 136 10.12 5.29 -3.24
CA LEU A 136 10.95 6.41 -3.74
C LEU A 136 10.57 7.75 -3.12
N ALA A 137 9.29 8.13 -3.13
CA ALA A 137 8.89 9.45 -2.63
C ALA A 137 9.11 9.59 -1.11
N LYS A 138 8.97 8.49 -0.34
CA LYS A 138 9.32 8.47 1.09
C LYS A 138 10.84 8.53 1.31
N LEU A 139 11.62 7.82 0.50
CA LEU A 139 13.09 7.89 0.50
C LEU A 139 13.60 9.30 0.16
N LEU A 140 12.91 10.04 -0.72
CA LEU A 140 13.25 11.45 -1.01
C LEU A 140 12.97 12.38 0.18
N PHE A 141 11.87 12.21 0.91
CA PHE A 141 11.63 12.94 2.17
C PHE A 141 12.68 12.59 3.23
N THR A 142 12.98 11.30 3.38
CA THR A 142 14.02 10.78 4.29
C THR A 142 15.38 11.40 3.98
N LEU A 143 15.80 11.39 2.71
CA LEU A 143 17.08 11.93 2.27
C LEU A 143 17.22 13.41 2.61
N VAL A 144 16.18 14.21 2.35
CA VAL A 144 16.21 15.66 2.64
C VAL A 144 16.11 15.94 4.14
N GLY A 145 15.34 15.18 4.90
CA GLY A 145 15.32 15.25 6.37
C GLY A 145 16.69 14.95 6.97
N TRP A 146 17.30 13.82 6.58
CA TRP A 146 18.63 13.40 7.03
C TRP A 146 19.74 14.38 6.66
N LEU A 147 19.77 14.87 5.40
CA LEU A 147 20.70 15.91 4.96
C LEU A 147 20.51 17.25 5.69
N SER A 148 19.33 17.46 6.30
CA SER A 148 19.00 18.65 7.10
C SER A 148 19.11 18.41 8.61
N GLY A 149 19.74 17.31 9.03
CA GLY A 149 20.01 17.00 10.44
C GLY A 149 18.87 16.35 11.22
N PHE A 150 17.84 15.81 10.56
CA PHE A 150 16.78 15.08 11.27
C PHE A 150 17.30 13.77 11.88
N ASP A 151 17.07 13.58 13.18
CA ASP A 151 17.44 12.37 13.94
C ASP A 151 16.41 11.24 13.81
N GLY A 152 15.22 11.52 13.26
CA GLY A 152 14.09 10.61 13.23
C GLY A 152 13.39 10.45 14.59
N GLY A 153 13.73 11.28 15.58
CA GLY A 153 13.25 11.20 16.96
C GLY A 153 11.82 11.68 17.13
N PHE A 154 11.42 12.72 16.38
CA PHE A 154 10.08 13.27 16.44
C PHE A 154 9.00 12.25 16.06
N ASP A 155 7.93 12.25 16.83
CA ASP A 155 6.73 11.46 16.60
C ASP A 155 5.65 12.29 15.89
N PHE A 156 5.13 11.74 14.79
CA PHE A 156 4.24 12.39 13.85
C PHE A 156 2.75 12.03 14.04
N ALA A 157 2.36 11.33 15.11
CA ALA A 157 1.00 10.80 15.28
C ALA A 157 -0.12 11.85 15.10
N ASP A 158 0.03 13.02 15.71
CA ASP A 158 -1.07 13.98 15.88
C ASP A 158 -1.01 15.14 14.88
N ILE A 159 -2.12 15.41 14.20
CA ILE A 159 -2.30 16.62 13.38
C ILE A 159 -2.33 17.84 14.33
N GLY A 160 -1.58 18.90 14.01
CA GLY A 160 -1.50 20.10 14.84
C GLY A 160 -0.38 20.10 15.89
N LYS A 161 0.36 19.00 16.05
CA LYS A 161 1.59 18.89 16.87
C LYS A 161 2.69 19.80 16.31
N GLU A 162 3.33 20.62 17.12
CA GLU A 162 4.32 21.61 16.64
C GLU A 162 5.69 21.01 16.37
N TYR A 163 6.34 21.41 15.27
CA TYR A 163 7.67 20.93 14.88
C TYR A 163 8.84 21.66 15.56
N LEU A 164 8.56 22.74 16.29
CA LEU A 164 9.56 23.70 16.81
C LEU A 164 9.77 23.64 18.33
N ILE A 165 8.87 22.95 19.05
CA ILE A 165 8.77 22.98 20.51
C ILE A 165 8.42 21.56 21.00
N GLY A 166 9.11 21.09 22.05
CA GLY A 166 8.94 19.74 22.60
C GLY A 166 10.12 18.81 22.28
N ASP A 167 10.02 17.55 22.68
CA ASP A 167 11.10 16.57 22.51
C ASP A 167 11.40 16.28 21.03
N HIS A 168 12.68 16.08 20.72
CA HIS A 168 13.18 15.89 19.35
C HIS A 168 12.80 17.01 18.36
N THR A 169 12.69 18.25 18.85
CA THR A 169 12.56 19.47 18.03
C THR A 169 13.85 20.32 18.09
N PRO A 170 14.14 21.19 17.10
CA PRO A 170 13.35 21.50 15.90
C PRO A 170 13.50 20.45 14.79
N VAL A 171 12.37 19.97 14.26
CA VAL A 171 12.34 19.14 13.06
C VAL A 171 12.66 20.02 11.84
N PRO A 172 13.48 19.58 10.86
CA PRO A 172 13.74 20.36 9.63
C PRO A 172 12.57 20.26 8.61
N TYR A 173 11.31 20.38 9.08
CA TYR A 173 10.11 20.24 8.26
C TYR A 173 10.07 21.21 7.07
N VAL A 174 10.64 22.41 7.22
CA VAL A 174 10.74 23.40 6.13
C VAL A 174 11.58 22.87 4.97
N ALA A 175 12.70 22.19 5.25
CA ALA A 175 13.52 21.55 4.22
C ALA A 175 12.79 20.34 3.61
N MET A 176 12.15 19.51 4.44
CA MET A 176 11.35 18.37 3.98
C MET A 176 10.19 18.79 3.07
N ARG A 177 9.51 19.92 3.35
CA ARG A 177 8.50 20.58 2.50
C ARG A 177 9.10 21.28 1.28
N THR A 178 10.36 21.71 1.32
CA THR A 178 11.04 22.34 0.18
C THR A 178 11.21 21.36 -0.98
N MET A 179 11.46 20.08 -0.71
CA MET A 179 11.59 19.04 -1.75
C MET A 179 10.32 18.89 -2.63
N PRO A 180 9.12 18.57 -2.10
CA PRO A 180 7.90 18.49 -2.89
C PRO A 180 7.50 19.85 -3.48
N ALA A 181 7.87 20.97 -2.85
CA ALA A 181 7.57 22.29 -3.38
C ALA A 181 8.43 22.60 -4.62
N LEU A 182 9.71 22.26 -4.63
CA LEU A 182 10.59 22.38 -5.79
C LEU A 182 10.17 21.46 -6.95
N LEU A 183 9.67 20.25 -6.67
CA LEU A 183 9.07 19.39 -7.70
C LEU A 183 7.76 19.99 -8.25
N GLY A 184 6.96 20.63 -7.39
CA GLY A 184 5.80 21.44 -7.78
C GLY A 184 6.17 22.63 -8.67
N VAL A 185 7.23 23.37 -8.34
CA VAL A 185 7.82 24.43 -9.18
C VAL A 185 8.20 23.87 -10.54
N ALA A 186 8.97 22.77 -10.57
CA ALA A 186 9.51 22.20 -11.81
C ALA A 186 8.41 21.64 -12.75
N THR A 187 7.28 21.19 -12.20
CA THR A 187 6.11 20.73 -12.98
C THR A 187 5.55 21.84 -13.90
N VAL A 188 5.68 23.12 -13.52
CA VAL A 188 5.16 24.28 -14.28
C VAL A 188 5.90 24.53 -15.61
N PRO A 189 7.24 24.71 -15.67
CA PRO A 189 7.96 24.80 -16.93
C PRO A 189 7.91 23.47 -17.71
N ILE A 190 7.82 22.31 -17.06
CA ILE A 190 7.61 21.02 -17.75
C ILE A 190 6.28 21.04 -18.52
N ALA A 191 5.19 21.58 -17.96
CA ALA A 191 3.93 21.76 -18.68
C ALA A 191 4.08 22.69 -19.90
N TYR A 192 4.75 23.84 -19.75
CA TYR A 192 5.04 24.75 -20.87
C TYR A 192 5.82 24.04 -21.98
N ILE A 193 6.94 23.41 -21.64
CA ILE A 193 7.83 22.76 -22.60
C ILE A 193 7.13 21.56 -23.26
N SER A 194 6.29 20.81 -22.54
CA SER A 194 5.49 19.72 -23.11
C SER A 194 4.53 20.22 -24.19
N LEU A 195 3.82 21.33 -23.93
CA LEU A 195 2.92 21.95 -24.89
C LEU A 195 3.69 22.53 -26.10
N ARG A 196 4.89 23.08 -25.89
CA ARG A 196 5.76 23.52 -26.98
C ARG A 196 6.30 22.35 -27.82
N ALA A 197 6.67 21.23 -27.19
CA ALA A 197 7.10 20.01 -27.88
C ALA A 197 5.95 19.31 -28.63
N LEU A 198 4.70 19.49 -28.20
CA LEU A 198 3.52 19.10 -28.99
C LEU A 198 3.23 20.04 -30.19
N GLY A 199 3.99 21.13 -30.34
CA GLY A 199 3.86 22.08 -31.45
C GLY A 199 2.85 23.20 -31.24
N LEU A 200 2.40 23.45 -30.01
CA LEU A 200 1.48 24.55 -29.73
C LEU A 200 2.17 25.93 -29.81
N ARG A 201 1.38 26.94 -30.16
CA ARG A 201 1.78 28.35 -30.13
C ARG A 201 2.10 28.80 -28.69
N ILE A 202 3.06 29.72 -28.53
CA ILE A 202 3.55 30.22 -27.23
C ILE A 202 2.41 30.63 -26.29
N THR A 203 1.38 31.32 -26.80
CA THR A 203 0.24 31.78 -25.99
C THR A 203 -0.58 30.65 -25.36
N SER A 204 -0.74 29.50 -26.04
CA SER A 204 -1.46 28.35 -25.47
C SER A 204 -0.59 27.56 -24.51
N ALA A 205 0.71 27.41 -24.81
CA ALA A 205 1.65 26.76 -23.91
C ALA A 205 1.81 27.54 -22.59
N LEU A 206 1.84 28.88 -22.67
CA LEU A 206 1.84 29.75 -21.50
C LEU A 206 0.51 29.65 -20.73
N LEU A 207 -0.65 29.67 -21.41
CA LEU A 207 -1.95 29.50 -20.76
C LEU A 207 -2.05 28.17 -19.99
N GLY A 208 -1.63 27.05 -20.59
CA GLY A 208 -1.63 25.75 -19.93
C GLY A 208 -0.68 25.71 -18.72
N ALA A 209 0.52 26.28 -18.84
CA ALA A 209 1.47 26.33 -17.73
C ALA A 209 1.01 27.24 -16.58
N LEU A 210 0.39 28.40 -16.89
CA LEU A 210 -0.20 29.28 -15.88
C LEU A 210 -1.42 28.64 -15.20
N ALA A 211 -2.18 27.80 -15.91
CA ALA A 211 -3.26 27.00 -15.31
C ALA A 211 -2.73 25.88 -14.38
N VAL A 212 -1.60 25.24 -14.70
CA VAL A 212 -0.90 24.31 -13.78
C VAL A 212 -0.30 25.04 -12.57
N LEU A 213 0.20 26.26 -12.77
CA LEU A 213 0.78 27.11 -11.72
C LEU A 213 -0.27 27.56 -10.71
N PHE A 214 -1.35 28.16 -11.19
CA PHE A 214 -2.41 28.79 -10.39
C PHE A 214 -3.64 27.88 -10.15
N ASP A 215 -3.49 26.55 -10.29
CA ASP A 215 -4.45 25.64 -9.64
C ASP A 215 -4.15 25.54 -8.14
N ASN A 216 -5.21 25.62 -7.34
CA ASN A 216 -5.14 25.67 -5.89
C ASN A 216 -4.76 24.30 -5.28
N ALA A 217 -5.21 23.20 -5.89
CA ALA A 217 -5.00 21.86 -5.35
C ALA A 217 -3.58 21.37 -5.64
N LEU A 218 -3.10 21.54 -6.87
CA LEU A 218 -1.71 21.30 -7.25
C LEU A 218 -0.75 22.17 -6.46
N THR A 219 -1.13 23.41 -6.11
CA THR A 219 -0.34 24.28 -5.22
C THR A 219 -0.28 23.69 -3.81
N THR A 220 -1.43 23.48 -3.17
CA THR A 220 -1.54 22.98 -1.78
C THR A 220 -0.77 21.67 -1.59
N GLN A 221 -0.96 20.70 -2.49
CA GLN A 221 -0.29 19.40 -2.44
C GLN A 221 1.23 19.46 -2.60
N SER A 222 1.74 20.45 -3.34
CA SER A 222 3.19 20.63 -3.46
C SER A 222 3.85 21.30 -2.25
N ARG A 223 3.11 21.97 -1.37
CA ARG A 223 3.68 22.71 -0.22
C ARG A 223 3.95 21.86 1.02
N LEU A 224 3.46 20.63 1.04
CA LEU A 224 3.42 19.76 2.23
C LEU A 224 4.20 18.46 1.96
N ILE A 225 4.52 17.70 3.02
CA ILE A 225 5.28 16.44 2.94
C ILE A 225 4.38 15.31 2.38
N LEU A 226 3.94 15.43 1.12
CA LEU A 226 2.91 14.58 0.48
C LEU A 226 3.41 13.91 -0.81
N LEU A 227 3.18 12.60 -0.95
CA LEU A 227 3.69 11.80 -2.09
C LEU A 227 3.16 12.26 -3.47
N ASP A 228 2.02 12.95 -3.52
CA ASP A 228 1.37 13.29 -4.78
C ASP A 228 2.11 14.38 -5.57
N SER A 229 2.94 15.22 -4.93
CA SER A 229 3.80 16.16 -5.67
C SER A 229 4.93 15.46 -6.44
N PRO A 230 5.76 14.58 -5.83
CA PRO A 230 6.64 13.66 -6.58
C PRO A 230 5.91 12.86 -7.67
N LEU A 231 4.71 12.35 -7.40
CA LEU A 231 3.92 11.59 -8.38
C LEU A 231 3.55 12.43 -9.61
N VAL A 232 2.97 13.63 -9.42
CA VAL A 232 2.60 14.52 -10.53
C VAL A 232 3.85 15.02 -11.27
N PHE A 233 4.94 15.31 -10.55
CA PHE A 233 6.22 15.65 -11.16
C PHE A 233 6.73 14.53 -12.08
N PHE A 234 6.88 13.29 -11.61
CA PHE A 234 7.36 12.19 -12.45
C PHE A 234 6.36 11.79 -13.55
N THR A 235 5.06 12.02 -13.36
CA THR A 235 4.06 11.93 -14.43
C THR A 235 4.33 12.97 -15.53
N SER A 236 4.63 14.22 -15.14
CA SER A 236 4.93 15.31 -16.08
C SER A 236 6.27 15.13 -16.81
N THR A 237 7.33 14.67 -16.14
CA THR A 237 8.61 14.36 -16.79
C THR A 237 8.49 13.17 -17.73
N THR A 238 7.70 12.15 -17.38
CA THR A 238 7.38 11.03 -18.27
C THR A 238 6.67 11.51 -19.53
N ALA A 239 5.64 12.37 -19.39
CA ALA A 239 4.93 12.93 -20.52
C ALA A 239 5.88 13.75 -21.44
N LEU A 240 6.68 14.65 -20.87
CA LEU A 240 7.66 15.44 -21.62
C LEU A 240 8.68 14.55 -22.34
N SER A 241 9.32 13.62 -21.64
CA SER A 241 10.34 12.75 -22.23
C SER A 241 9.76 11.84 -23.32
N TYR A 242 8.52 11.35 -23.16
CA TYR A 242 7.84 10.57 -24.20
C TYR A 242 7.43 11.40 -25.42
N ILE A 243 6.97 12.64 -25.22
CA ILE A 243 6.67 13.57 -26.33
C ILE A 243 7.96 13.87 -27.12
N THR A 244 9.06 14.13 -26.43
CA THR A 244 10.36 14.39 -27.06
C THR A 244 10.94 13.15 -27.75
N PHE A 245 10.83 11.97 -27.13
CA PHE A 245 11.13 10.68 -27.76
C PHE A 245 10.31 10.48 -29.04
N SER A 246 9.00 10.72 -29.00
CA SER A 246 8.10 10.62 -30.14
C SER A 246 8.43 11.62 -31.25
N ASN A 247 9.00 12.78 -30.91
CA ASN A 247 9.52 13.76 -31.86
C ASN A 247 10.88 13.37 -32.44
N ALA A 248 11.71 12.61 -31.74
CA ALA A 248 12.96 12.05 -32.25
C ALA A 248 12.71 10.84 -33.17
N ASP A 249 11.79 9.95 -32.79
CA ASP A 249 11.36 8.75 -33.55
C ASP A 249 10.87 9.11 -34.96
N ARG A 250 10.14 10.23 -35.09
CA ARG A 250 9.65 10.77 -36.38
C ARG A 250 10.73 11.46 -37.25
N ARG A 251 11.92 11.73 -36.72
CA ARG A 251 12.99 12.47 -37.42
C ARG A 251 14.16 11.59 -37.81
N ALA A 252 14.69 10.89 -36.82
CA ALA A 252 15.98 10.21 -36.88
C ALA A 252 16.00 9.10 -35.82
N PRO A 253 15.30 7.98 -36.07
CA PRO A 253 15.23 6.87 -35.13
C PRO A 253 16.61 6.25 -34.87
N PHE A 254 16.78 5.60 -33.72
CA PHE A 254 18.02 4.96 -33.26
C PHE A 254 19.25 5.89 -33.11
N THR A 255 19.12 7.20 -33.28
CA THR A 255 20.18 8.18 -32.96
C THR A 255 20.50 8.22 -31.47
N LYS A 256 21.63 8.83 -31.09
CA LYS A 256 21.97 9.10 -29.68
C LYS A 256 20.81 9.78 -28.93
N ALA A 257 20.23 10.82 -29.54
CA ALA A 257 19.07 11.54 -28.97
C ALA A 257 17.83 10.63 -28.81
N TRP A 258 17.54 9.78 -29.79
CA TRP A 258 16.43 8.80 -29.70
C TRP A 258 16.60 7.89 -28.49
N TRP A 259 17.80 7.33 -28.28
CA TRP A 259 18.11 6.51 -27.12
C TRP A 259 18.07 7.28 -25.80
N THR A 260 18.62 8.50 -25.75
CA THR A 260 18.56 9.34 -24.54
C THR A 260 17.11 9.60 -24.09
N TRP A 261 16.22 10.00 -25.00
CA TRP A 261 14.83 10.28 -24.65
C TRP A 261 14.02 9.00 -24.34
N LEU A 262 14.33 7.88 -25.00
CA LEU A 262 13.74 6.58 -24.70
C LEU A 262 14.12 6.08 -23.29
N LEU A 263 15.42 6.07 -22.97
CA LEU A 263 15.92 5.63 -21.67
C LEU A 263 15.48 6.57 -20.54
N LEU A 264 15.41 7.88 -20.79
CA LEU A 264 14.87 8.85 -19.84
C LEU A 264 13.35 8.69 -19.64
N THR A 265 12.60 8.31 -20.67
CA THR A 265 11.19 7.92 -20.50
C THR A 265 11.08 6.68 -19.62
N GLY A 266 11.96 5.68 -19.83
CA GLY A 266 12.07 4.50 -18.98
C GLY A 266 12.38 4.81 -17.52
N LEU A 267 13.33 5.71 -17.28
CA LEU A 267 13.74 6.13 -15.95
C LEU A 267 12.61 6.85 -15.21
N ASN A 268 11.90 7.78 -15.88
CA ASN A 268 10.75 8.47 -15.30
C ASN A 268 9.55 7.52 -15.07
N LEU A 269 9.34 6.53 -15.95
CA LEU A 269 8.34 5.46 -15.73
C LEU A 269 8.67 4.59 -14.51
N GLY A 270 9.95 4.26 -14.31
CA GLY A 270 10.41 3.59 -13.10
C GLY A 270 10.18 4.44 -11.85
N ALA A 271 10.51 5.74 -11.92
CA ALA A 271 10.34 6.67 -10.81
C ALA A 271 8.86 6.89 -10.44
N VAL A 272 7.98 7.16 -11.40
CA VAL A 272 6.55 7.41 -11.13
C VAL A 272 5.86 6.20 -10.51
N ALA A 273 6.17 4.99 -11.00
CA ALA A 273 5.69 3.74 -10.40
C ALA A 273 6.27 3.50 -9.00
N SER A 274 7.51 3.95 -8.75
CA SER A 274 8.18 3.87 -7.43
C SER A 274 7.70 4.92 -6.41
N CYS A 275 6.86 5.88 -6.79
CA CYS A 275 6.25 6.85 -5.87
C CYS A 275 4.90 6.37 -5.32
N LYS A 276 3.97 5.98 -6.21
CA LYS A 276 2.60 5.53 -5.88
C LYS A 276 2.13 4.65 -7.03
N TRP A 277 1.42 3.55 -6.79
CA TRP A 277 0.98 2.64 -7.86
C TRP A 277 0.03 3.25 -8.90
N VAL A 278 -0.52 4.45 -8.64
CA VAL A 278 -1.18 5.30 -9.64
C VAL A 278 -0.24 5.58 -10.84
N GLY A 279 1.08 5.58 -10.65
CA GLY A 279 2.08 5.66 -11.72
C GLY A 279 2.05 4.50 -12.72
N PHE A 280 1.44 3.35 -12.40
CA PHE A 280 1.18 2.31 -13.41
C PHE A 280 0.15 2.74 -14.46
N PHE A 281 -0.69 3.73 -14.18
CA PHE A 281 -1.54 4.36 -15.21
C PHE A 281 -0.70 5.19 -16.19
N THR A 282 0.43 5.75 -15.74
CA THR A 282 1.42 6.39 -16.61
C THR A 282 2.13 5.35 -17.48
N VAL A 283 2.52 4.21 -16.90
CA VAL A 283 3.04 3.04 -17.65
C VAL A 283 2.02 2.56 -18.70
N ALA A 284 0.74 2.43 -18.34
CA ALA A 284 -0.32 2.06 -19.28
C ALA A 284 -0.53 3.12 -20.38
N THR A 285 -0.45 4.41 -20.04
CA THR A 285 -0.57 5.53 -20.99
C THR A 285 0.55 5.51 -22.03
N ILE A 286 1.80 5.38 -21.59
CA ILE A 286 2.95 5.30 -22.49
C ILE A 286 2.96 3.98 -23.26
N GLY A 287 2.55 2.88 -22.64
CA GLY A 287 2.39 1.57 -23.26
C GLY A 287 1.38 1.60 -24.41
N LEU A 288 0.16 2.09 -24.18
CA LEU A 288 -0.88 2.19 -25.21
C LEU A 288 -0.47 3.13 -26.36
N CYS A 289 0.07 4.32 -26.04
CA CYS A 289 0.62 5.21 -27.07
C CYS A 289 1.74 4.53 -27.89
N THR A 290 2.55 3.67 -27.25
CA THR A 290 3.64 2.95 -27.89
C THR A 290 3.16 1.76 -28.74
N VAL A 291 2.13 1.04 -28.33
CA VAL A 291 1.44 0.03 -29.17
C VAL A 291 0.90 0.70 -30.44
N VAL A 292 0.25 1.86 -30.32
CA VAL A 292 -0.23 2.65 -31.47
C VAL A 292 0.92 3.11 -32.36
N GLN A 293 2.08 3.49 -31.80
CA GLN A 293 3.28 3.79 -32.60
C GLN A 293 3.81 2.57 -33.36
N ILE A 294 3.97 1.42 -32.69
CA ILE A 294 4.45 0.18 -33.33
C ILE A 294 3.46 -0.29 -34.41
N TRP A 295 2.16 -0.17 -34.18
CA TRP A 295 1.13 -0.43 -35.18
C TRP A 295 1.26 0.49 -36.40
N SER A 296 1.52 1.80 -36.18
CA SER A 296 1.76 2.73 -37.30
C SER A 296 3.06 2.48 -38.06
N HIS A 297 4.10 1.94 -37.40
CA HIS A 297 5.35 1.52 -38.03
C HIS A 297 5.19 0.20 -38.81
N LEU A 298 4.36 -0.73 -38.33
CA LEU A 298 4.01 -1.96 -39.04
C LEU A 298 3.15 -1.70 -40.30
N GLY A 299 2.33 -0.65 -40.26
CA GLY A 299 1.51 -0.22 -41.40
C GLY A 299 2.24 0.61 -42.46
N ASP A 300 3.48 1.05 -42.23
CA ASP A 300 4.27 1.78 -43.22
C ASP A 300 5.05 0.82 -44.11
N THR A 301 4.50 0.54 -45.30
CA THR A 301 5.08 -0.40 -46.29
C THR A 301 6.47 -0.01 -46.82
N ARG A 302 7.01 1.14 -46.41
CA ARG A 302 8.37 1.60 -46.74
C ARG A 302 9.41 1.16 -45.68
N LEU A 303 8.97 0.72 -44.51
CA LEU A 303 9.85 0.26 -43.43
C LEU A 303 10.06 -1.27 -43.53
N PRO A 304 11.31 -1.76 -43.65
CA PRO A 304 11.56 -3.19 -43.65
C PRO A 304 11.31 -3.78 -42.25
N ILE A 305 10.77 -5.00 -42.19
CA ILE A 305 10.34 -5.66 -40.94
C ILE A 305 11.47 -5.76 -39.88
N SER A 306 12.74 -5.81 -40.30
CA SER A 306 13.90 -5.78 -39.40
C SER A 306 14.06 -4.45 -38.64
N GLN A 307 13.66 -3.32 -39.23
CA GLN A 307 13.62 -2.03 -38.52
C GLN A 307 12.44 -1.96 -37.55
N VAL A 308 11.29 -2.53 -37.90
CA VAL A 308 10.13 -2.67 -36.97
C VAL A 308 10.52 -3.56 -35.78
N GLY A 309 11.22 -4.67 -36.01
CA GLY A 309 11.79 -5.52 -34.95
C GLY A 309 12.79 -4.79 -34.05
N ARG A 310 13.70 -4.00 -34.63
CA ARG A 310 14.61 -3.11 -33.85
C ARG A 310 13.84 -2.08 -33.02
N HIS A 311 12.76 -1.51 -33.58
CA HIS A 311 11.90 -0.55 -32.86
C HIS A 311 11.17 -1.20 -31.69
N PHE A 312 10.70 -2.44 -31.85
CA PHE A 312 10.11 -3.24 -30.78
C PHE A 312 11.14 -3.54 -29.68
N VAL A 313 12.29 -4.14 -30.01
CA VAL A 313 13.34 -4.50 -29.04
C VAL A 313 13.85 -3.28 -28.27
N GLY A 314 14.12 -2.17 -28.95
CA GLY A 314 14.54 -0.93 -28.28
C GLY A 314 13.49 -0.41 -27.29
N ARG A 315 12.20 -0.48 -27.65
CA ARG A 315 11.09 -0.09 -26.78
C ARG A 315 10.88 -1.06 -25.60
N VAL A 316 11.12 -2.36 -25.78
CA VAL A 316 11.12 -3.33 -24.65
C VAL A 316 12.22 -3.00 -23.65
N ILE A 317 13.45 -2.77 -24.11
CA ILE A 317 14.57 -2.38 -23.25
C ILE A 317 14.25 -1.06 -22.52
N GLY A 318 13.84 -0.03 -23.27
CA GLY A 318 13.63 1.31 -22.75
C GLY A 318 12.37 1.51 -21.90
N LEU A 319 11.28 0.78 -22.16
CA LEU A 319 9.96 1.03 -21.55
C LEU A 319 9.43 -0.16 -20.72
N ILE A 320 10.19 -1.26 -20.61
CA ILE A 320 9.89 -2.37 -19.71
C ILE A 320 11.10 -2.66 -18.81
N CYS A 321 12.26 -2.98 -19.39
CA CYS A 321 13.42 -3.40 -18.60
C CYS A 321 14.00 -2.28 -17.72
N VAL A 322 14.15 -1.06 -18.24
CA VAL A 322 14.64 0.09 -17.45
C VAL A 322 13.68 0.52 -16.33
N PRO A 323 12.36 0.70 -16.55
CA PRO A 323 11.41 0.97 -15.46
C PRO A 323 11.43 -0.11 -14.36
N PHE A 324 11.44 -1.38 -14.77
CA PHE A 324 11.43 -2.51 -13.84
C PHE A 324 12.71 -2.58 -13.00
N LEU A 325 13.89 -2.42 -13.63
CA LEU A 325 15.17 -2.40 -12.93
C LEU A 325 15.23 -1.24 -11.93
N PHE A 326 14.75 -0.05 -12.30
CA PHE A 326 14.70 1.08 -11.38
C PHE A 326 13.78 0.78 -10.17
N TYR A 327 12.56 0.29 -10.41
CA TYR A 327 11.61 -0.09 -9.35
C TYR A 327 12.21 -1.14 -8.40
N TYR A 328 12.82 -2.19 -8.95
CA TYR A 328 13.51 -3.24 -8.20
C TYR A 328 14.66 -2.68 -7.35
N CYS A 329 15.49 -1.78 -7.90
CA CYS A 329 16.55 -1.10 -7.16
C CYS A 329 16.02 -0.19 -6.04
N MET A 330 14.88 0.49 -6.22
CA MET A 330 14.28 1.30 -5.14
C MET A 330 13.83 0.43 -3.95
N PHE A 331 13.31 -0.76 -4.21
CA PHE A 331 13.05 -1.74 -3.15
C PHE A 331 14.34 -2.32 -2.53
N GLY A 332 15.43 -2.42 -3.30
CA GLY A 332 16.75 -2.81 -2.79
C GLY A 332 17.34 -1.80 -1.81
N ILE A 333 17.13 -0.50 -2.06
CA ILE A 333 17.50 0.60 -1.14
C ILE A 333 16.60 0.58 0.10
N HIS A 334 15.28 0.42 -0.08
CA HIS A 334 14.31 0.32 1.02
C HIS A 334 14.66 -0.82 2.00
N LEU A 335 14.97 -2.02 1.52
CA LEU A 335 15.30 -3.18 2.35
C LEU A 335 16.76 -3.24 2.83
N SER A 336 17.66 -2.37 2.35
CA SER A 336 19.03 -2.27 2.90
C SER A 336 19.13 -1.22 4.02
N ILE A 337 18.31 -0.17 3.96
CA ILE A 337 18.18 0.82 5.04
C ILE A 337 17.44 0.18 6.24
N LEU A 338 16.27 -0.43 6.01
CA LEU A 338 15.42 -1.00 7.05
C LEU A 338 15.91 -2.39 7.50
N SER A 339 16.92 -2.41 8.36
CA SER A 339 17.58 -3.63 8.84
C SER A 339 17.13 -4.11 10.23
N TRP A 340 16.21 -3.41 10.90
CA TRP A 340 15.71 -3.75 12.23
C TRP A 340 14.19 -3.90 12.19
N GLY A 341 13.64 -4.79 13.01
CA GLY A 341 12.22 -5.09 13.05
C GLY A 341 11.35 -4.01 13.68
N GLY A 342 10.18 -3.77 13.11
CA GLY A 342 9.20 -2.80 13.59
C GLY A 342 7.76 -3.23 13.30
N ASP A 343 6.83 -2.29 13.37
CA ASP A 343 5.39 -2.59 13.33
C ASP A 343 4.93 -3.25 12.01
N GLY A 344 5.73 -3.11 10.95
CA GLY A 344 5.48 -3.74 9.66
C GLY A 344 5.80 -5.24 9.58
N ASP A 345 6.58 -5.78 10.53
CA ASP A 345 7.11 -7.15 10.46
C ASP A 345 5.97 -8.19 10.46
N ALA A 346 4.91 -7.91 11.21
CA ALA A 346 3.76 -8.79 11.40
C ALA A 346 3.04 -9.14 10.09
N PHE A 347 3.20 -8.33 9.04
CA PHE A 347 2.60 -8.56 7.71
C PHE A 347 3.39 -9.52 6.83
N LEU A 348 4.57 -9.96 7.26
CA LEU A 348 5.52 -10.75 6.48
C LEU A 348 5.74 -12.14 7.09
N SER A 349 6.38 -13.04 6.34
CA SER A 349 6.68 -14.40 6.77
C SER A 349 7.91 -14.44 7.69
N PRO A 350 8.02 -15.46 8.58
CA PRO A 350 9.19 -15.62 9.44
C PRO A 350 10.54 -15.70 8.70
N PRO A 351 10.68 -16.37 7.53
CA PRO A 351 11.90 -16.29 6.73
C PRO A 351 12.30 -14.84 6.37
N PHE A 352 11.34 -13.96 6.07
CA PHE A 352 11.62 -12.54 5.86
C PHE A 352 12.04 -11.86 7.16
N GLN A 353 11.27 -12.06 8.24
CA GLN A 353 11.55 -11.48 9.56
C GLN A 353 12.98 -11.81 10.01
N HIS A 354 13.44 -13.05 9.84
CA HIS A 354 14.82 -13.51 10.10
C HIS A 354 15.92 -12.94 9.15
N THR A 355 15.59 -11.95 8.32
CA THR A 355 16.56 -11.06 7.65
C THR A 355 16.74 -9.70 8.33
N LEU A 356 16.01 -9.45 9.43
CA LEU A 356 16.10 -8.26 10.28
C LEU A 356 16.92 -8.58 11.54
N ASN A 357 17.71 -7.61 12.00
CA ASN A 357 18.80 -7.82 12.96
C ASN A 357 18.36 -8.22 14.38
N ASP A 358 17.13 -7.94 14.78
CA ASP A 358 16.56 -8.28 16.09
C ASP A 358 15.80 -9.62 16.09
N HIS A 359 15.42 -10.13 14.91
CA HIS A 359 14.74 -11.40 14.74
C HIS A 359 15.77 -12.54 14.56
N ASN A 360 16.39 -12.96 15.67
CA ASN A 360 17.29 -14.11 15.70
C ASN A 360 16.66 -15.28 16.47
N MET A 361 16.81 -16.49 15.93
CA MET A 361 16.41 -17.75 16.55
C MET A 361 17.64 -18.66 16.67
N PRO A 362 17.88 -19.33 17.82
CA PRO A 362 18.93 -20.34 17.94
C PRO A 362 18.58 -21.59 17.13
N ASP A 363 19.60 -22.27 16.59
CA ASP A 363 19.41 -23.45 15.74
C ASP A 363 18.62 -24.54 16.47
N THR A 364 17.54 -25.00 15.83
CA THR A 364 16.64 -26.03 16.35
C THR A 364 17.08 -27.42 15.90
N PHE A 365 16.78 -28.46 16.68
CA PHE A 365 17.02 -29.83 16.21
C PHE A 365 16.13 -30.16 15.02
N ALA A 366 16.72 -30.77 13.99
CA ALA A 366 16.04 -31.03 12.74
C ALA A 366 14.93 -32.06 12.88
N ASP A 367 15.21 -33.21 13.50
CA ASP A 367 14.27 -34.33 13.59
C ASP A 367 13.35 -34.24 14.82
N VAL A 368 12.03 -34.29 14.60
CA VAL A 368 11.04 -34.33 15.69
C VAL A 368 10.79 -35.78 16.12
N SER A 369 10.83 -36.03 17.43
CA SER A 369 10.69 -37.36 18.02
C SER A 369 9.66 -37.37 19.14
N ALA A 370 9.16 -38.55 19.50
CA ALA A 370 8.48 -38.78 20.77
C ALA A 370 9.31 -38.19 21.92
N GLY A 371 8.68 -37.50 22.87
CA GLY A 371 9.38 -36.79 23.95
C GLY A 371 9.97 -35.42 23.59
N SER A 372 9.93 -35.01 22.31
CA SER A 372 10.35 -33.65 21.93
C SER A 372 9.41 -32.60 22.52
N THR A 373 9.98 -31.53 23.08
CA THR A 373 9.29 -30.25 23.24
C THR A 373 9.37 -29.49 21.92
N ILE A 374 8.23 -29.13 21.35
CA ILE A 374 8.07 -28.41 20.08
C ILE A 374 7.21 -27.17 20.24
N THR A 375 7.45 -26.16 19.40
CA THR A 375 6.49 -25.06 19.16
C THR A 375 5.85 -25.25 17.79
N LEU A 376 4.52 -25.28 17.72
CA LEU A 376 3.78 -25.38 16.46
C LEU A 376 3.35 -23.99 15.99
N ARG A 377 3.55 -23.69 14.70
CA ARG A 377 3.10 -22.44 14.07
C ARG A 377 2.16 -22.70 12.91
N HIS A 378 1.10 -21.89 12.83
CA HIS A 378 0.14 -21.95 11.73
C HIS A 378 0.71 -21.24 10.49
N ARG A 379 0.53 -21.82 9.29
CA ARG A 379 1.18 -21.35 8.05
C ARG A 379 0.50 -20.15 7.40
N ASN A 380 -0.83 -20.00 7.54
CA ASN A 380 -1.61 -19.02 6.76
C ASN A 380 -2.17 -17.83 7.56
N THR A 381 -2.01 -17.80 8.88
CA THR A 381 -2.34 -16.62 9.70
C THR A 381 -1.12 -16.10 10.46
N HIS A 382 -1.08 -14.79 10.62
CA HIS A 382 -0.02 -14.11 11.40
C HIS A 382 -0.25 -14.21 12.92
N GLY A 383 -1.25 -14.98 13.36
CA GLY A 383 -1.52 -15.24 14.78
C GLY A 383 -0.46 -16.11 15.47
N GLY A 384 0.49 -16.69 14.71
CA GLY A 384 1.69 -17.31 15.28
C GLY A 384 1.48 -18.72 15.83
N TYR A 385 1.78 -18.88 17.11
CA TYR A 385 2.03 -20.16 17.75
C TYR A 385 0.78 -20.74 18.40
N LEU A 386 0.65 -22.07 18.36
CA LEU A 386 -0.32 -22.80 19.18
C LEU A 386 0.01 -22.56 20.67
N HIS A 387 -0.92 -21.97 21.40
CA HIS A 387 -0.70 -21.46 22.75
C HIS A 387 -1.81 -21.93 23.70
N SER A 388 -1.48 -22.07 24.99
CA SER A 388 -2.48 -22.27 26.04
C SER A 388 -2.06 -21.66 27.37
N HIS A 389 -2.98 -20.98 28.04
CA HIS A 389 -2.78 -20.34 29.33
C HIS A 389 -3.89 -20.75 30.30
N ALA A 390 -3.73 -20.48 31.60
CA ALA A 390 -4.58 -21.03 32.67
C ALA A 390 -6.03 -20.49 32.73
N SER A 391 -6.52 -19.81 31.70
CA SER A 391 -7.92 -19.37 31.61
C SER A 391 -8.75 -20.40 30.85
N ASN A 392 -10.04 -20.49 31.19
CA ASN A 392 -11.00 -21.35 30.53
C ASN A 392 -11.90 -20.55 29.58
N TYR A 393 -12.57 -21.22 28.64
CA TYR A 393 -13.63 -20.59 27.84
C TYR A 393 -14.82 -20.18 28.73
N PRO A 394 -15.47 -19.02 28.48
CA PRO A 394 -16.66 -18.60 29.24
C PRO A 394 -17.94 -19.35 28.83
N ALA A 395 -17.92 -19.99 27.66
CA ALA A 395 -18.99 -20.79 27.08
C ALA A 395 -18.40 -22.13 26.58
N GLY A 396 -19.12 -22.83 25.70
CA GLY A 396 -18.68 -24.13 25.18
C GLY A 396 -18.51 -25.16 26.29
N SER A 397 -17.41 -25.91 26.27
CA SER A 397 -17.10 -26.92 27.31
C SER A 397 -16.55 -26.35 28.62
N GLN A 398 -16.30 -25.04 28.70
CA GLN A 398 -15.63 -24.36 29.83
C GLN A 398 -14.27 -24.96 30.24
N GLN A 399 -13.59 -25.63 29.30
CA GLN A 399 -12.23 -26.16 29.47
C GLN A 399 -11.16 -25.08 29.18
N GLN A 400 -9.87 -25.43 29.31
CA GLN A 400 -8.76 -24.47 29.14
C GLN A 400 -8.68 -23.98 27.70
N GLN A 401 -8.44 -22.68 27.51
CA GLN A 401 -8.37 -22.06 26.18
C GLN A 401 -7.18 -22.56 25.36
N ILE A 402 -7.40 -22.78 24.06
CA ILE A 402 -6.36 -23.00 23.04
C ILE A 402 -6.47 -21.88 22.01
N THR A 403 -5.34 -21.23 21.72
CA THR A 403 -5.33 -20.02 20.91
C THR A 403 -4.12 -19.96 19.98
N LEU A 404 -4.12 -18.97 19.09
CA LEU A 404 -2.93 -18.52 18.38
C LEU A 404 -2.38 -17.23 19.02
N TYR A 405 -1.14 -17.31 19.51
CA TYR A 405 -0.42 -16.18 20.12
C TYR A 405 0.79 -15.74 19.25
N PRO A 406 0.90 -14.46 18.85
CA PRO A 406 1.86 -14.01 17.83
C PRO A 406 3.31 -13.83 18.33
N HIS A 407 3.59 -14.12 19.60
CA HIS A 407 4.90 -13.95 20.22
C HIS A 407 5.39 -15.27 20.83
N LEU A 408 6.71 -15.45 20.94
CA LEU A 408 7.29 -16.61 21.61
C LEU A 408 7.20 -16.46 23.13
N ASP A 409 6.60 -17.45 23.78
CA ASP A 409 6.63 -17.64 25.24
C ASP A 409 6.70 -19.13 25.64
N GLN A 410 6.76 -19.39 26.94
CA GLN A 410 6.82 -20.76 27.49
C GLN A 410 5.48 -21.49 27.37
N ASN A 411 4.37 -20.80 27.10
CA ASN A 411 3.04 -21.36 26.88
C ASN A 411 2.83 -21.79 25.41
N ASN A 412 3.86 -21.68 24.58
CA ASN A 412 3.94 -22.31 23.25
C ASN A 412 4.62 -23.68 23.27
N ASP A 413 5.20 -24.11 24.39
CA ASP A 413 5.91 -25.39 24.49
C ASP A 413 4.89 -26.56 24.58
N TRP A 414 4.84 -27.37 23.53
CA TRP A 414 4.06 -28.60 23.46
C TRP A 414 4.99 -29.82 23.44
N VAL A 415 4.74 -30.80 24.29
CA VAL A 415 5.46 -32.08 24.28
C VAL A 415 4.68 -33.06 23.40
N ILE A 416 5.32 -33.59 22.36
CA ILE A 416 4.72 -34.57 21.45
C ILE A 416 5.06 -36.00 21.92
N ILE A 417 4.04 -36.82 22.14
CA ILE A 417 4.19 -38.25 22.47
C ILE A 417 3.32 -39.10 21.53
N PRO A 418 3.65 -40.37 21.29
CA PRO A 418 2.75 -41.31 20.63
C PRO A 418 1.42 -41.40 21.40
N ALA A 419 0.33 -41.66 20.68
CA ALA A 419 -0.88 -42.14 21.34
C ALA A 419 -0.66 -43.58 21.87
N PRO A 420 -1.28 -43.97 22.99
CA PRO A 420 -1.29 -45.37 23.41
C PRO A 420 -2.09 -46.19 22.40
N HIS A 421 -1.40 -47.06 21.64
CA HIS A 421 -2.07 -48.08 20.85
C HIS A 421 -2.48 -49.26 21.73
N ASP A 422 -3.70 -49.73 21.51
CA ASP A 422 -4.47 -50.71 22.28
C ASP A 422 -4.76 -50.38 23.75
N SER A 423 -6.03 -50.53 24.13
CA SER A 423 -6.49 -50.57 25.53
C SER A 423 -6.14 -51.90 26.24
N ALA A 424 -5.22 -52.69 25.66
CA ALA A 424 -4.78 -53.97 26.20
C ALA A 424 -3.69 -53.74 27.26
N SER A 425 -3.92 -54.23 28.49
CA SER A 425 -3.01 -54.14 29.63
C SER A 425 -2.76 -52.72 30.20
N GLN A 426 -3.83 -51.98 30.46
CA GLN A 426 -3.90 -51.40 31.81
C GLN A 426 -3.95 -52.58 32.80
N PRO A 427 -3.01 -52.72 33.75
CA PRO A 427 -3.06 -53.80 34.72
C PRO A 427 -4.27 -53.57 35.63
N LEU A 428 -5.17 -54.54 35.67
CA LEU A 428 -6.34 -54.51 36.53
C LEU A 428 -5.93 -55.01 37.93
N ASP A 429 -6.57 -54.51 38.98
CA ASP A 429 -6.53 -55.15 40.29
C ASP A 429 -7.32 -56.48 40.30
N LYS A 430 -7.45 -57.12 41.46
CA LYS A 430 -8.14 -58.42 41.56
C LYS A 430 -9.67 -58.28 41.49
N GLU A 431 -10.14 -57.04 41.58
CA GLU A 431 -11.52 -56.61 41.64
C GLU A 431 -12.01 -56.12 40.26
N GLY A 432 -11.11 -55.99 39.28
CA GLY A 432 -11.41 -55.61 37.90
C GLY A 432 -11.39 -54.10 37.62
N ILE A 433 -10.80 -53.31 38.51
CA ILE A 433 -10.60 -51.87 38.34
C ILE A 433 -9.20 -51.63 37.77
N PRO A 434 -9.03 -50.73 36.76
CA PRO A 434 -7.71 -50.40 36.26
C PRO A 434 -6.86 -49.74 37.34
N LEU A 435 -5.68 -50.30 37.62
CA LEU A 435 -4.73 -49.69 38.54
C LEU A 435 -4.29 -48.32 37.97
N PRO A 436 -4.34 -47.24 38.78
CA PRO A 436 -3.65 -46.01 38.42
C PRO A 436 -2.18 -46.30 38.15
N LYS A 437 -1.66 -45.82 37.02
CA LYS A 437 -0.20 -45.66 36.85
C LYS A 437 0.25 -44.56 37.83
N ASP A 438 0.77 -44.94 38.99
CA ASP A 438 1.38 -43.98 39.92
C ASP A 438 2.50 -43.20 39.22
N GLY A 439 2.50 -41.87 39.38
CA GLY A 439 3.51 -40.97 38.80
C GLY A 439 3.12 -40.36 37.45
N LEU A 440 4.13 -40.05 36.63
CA LEU A 440 3.99 -39.31 35.36
C LEU A 440 4.64 -40.07 34.16
N PRO A 441 4.32 -41.36 33.93
CA PRO A 441 5.34 -42.31 33.46
C PRO A 441 5.49 -42.38 31.94
N ASP A 442 4.47 -41.96 31.18
CA ASP A 442 4.49 -42.07 29.72
C ASP A 442 5.57 -41.15 29.11
N LEU A 443 5.76 -39.94 29.65
CA LEU A 443 6.78 -39.02 29.14
C LEU A 443 8.21 -39.57 29.34
N GLU A 444 8.55 -40.03 30.54
CA GLU A 444 9.88 -40.59 30.79
C GLU A 444 10.16 -41.84 29.93
N SER A 445 9.14 -42.66 29.65
CA SER A 445 9.26 -43.80 28.74
C SER A 445 9.65 -43.41 27.31
N HIS A 446 9.31 -42.19 26.87
CA HIS A 446 9.61 -41.65 25.54
C HIS A 446 10.89 -40.81 25.50
N LEU A 447 11.51 -40.50 26.64
CA LEU A 447 12.82 -39.86 26.72
C LEU A 447 13.99 -40.87 26.64
N GLY A 448 13.68 -42.16 26.50
CA GLY A 448 14.63 -43.26 26.33
C GLY A 448 15.03 -43.56 24.88
N VAL A 449 15.76 -44.66 24.68
CA VAL A 449 16.33 -45.09 23.39
C VAL A 449 15.79 -46.49 23.05
N PRO A 450 15.39 -46.82 21.81
CA PRO A 450 15.56 -46.08 20.54
C PRO A 450 14.76 -44.77 20.45
N LEU A 451 15.31 -43.81 19.70
CA LEU A 451 14.67 -42.52 19.45
C LEU A 451 13.52 -42.70 18.42
N HIS A 452 12.28 -42.56 18.87
CA HIS A 452 11.08 -42.75 18.04
C HIS A 452 10.73 -41.48 17.26
N PHE A 453 11.15 -41.39 15.99
CA PHE A 453 10.82 -40.27 15.10
C PHE A 453 9.32 -40.21 14.77
N VAL A 454 8.73 -39.01 14.75
CA VAL A 454 7.31 -38.82 14.38
C VAL A 454 7.14 -38.89 12.85
N THR A 455 6.32 -39.81 12.37
CA THR A 455 6.17 -40.13 10.93
C THR A 455 4.80 -39.74 10.36
N HIS A 456 4.69 -39.64 9.04
CA HIS A 456 3.38 -39.43 8.38
C HIS A 456 2.43 -40.59 8.72
N GLY A 457 1.21 -40.27 9.14
CA GLY A 457 0.17 -41.21 9.56
C GLY A 457 0.28 -41.67 11.02
N MET A 458 1.27 -41.19 11.79
CA MET A 458 1.43 -41.55 13.20
C MET A 458 0.37 -40.86 14.08
N GLU A 459 -0.22 -41.61 15.00
CA GLU A 459 -1.15 -41.11 16.01
C GLU A 459 -0.35 -40.58 17.22
N VAL A 460 -0.59 -39.33 17.61
CA VAL A 460 0.15 -38.61 18.66
C VAL A 460 -0.80 -37.88 19.61
N ARG A 461 -0.30 -37.56 20.80
CA ARG A 461 -0.89 -36.60 21.73
C ARG A 461 0.06 -35.41 21.89
N LEU A 462 -0.50 -34.21 21.99
CA LEU A 462 0.22 -32.98 22.27
C LEU A 462 -0.10 -32.53 23.70
N ILE A 463 0.89 -32.53 24.59
CA ILE A 463 0.75 -32.12 25.99
C ILE A 463 1.33 -30.72 26.16
N HIS A 464 0.53 -29.76 26.61
CA HIS A 464 1.00 -28.43 26.93
C HIS A 464 1.89 -28.48 28.17
N LYS A 465 3.16 -28.09 28.03
CA LYS A 465 4.21 -28.31 29.02
C LYS A 465 3.91 -27.67 30.38
N ASN A 466 3.34 -26.46 30.40
CA ASN A 466 3.14 -25.71 31.64
C ASN A 466 1.88 -26.10 32.41
N SER A 467 0.80 -26.55 31.74
CA SER A 467 -0.44 -26.98 32.42
C SER A 467 -0.65 -28.49 32.45
N GLN A 468 0.21 -29.28 31.81
CA GLN A 468 0.13 -30.75 31.70
C GLN A 468 -1.19 -31.28 31.10
N LYS A 469 -1.92 -30.41 30.40
CA LYS A 469 -3.16 -30.73 29.69
C LYS A 469 -2.88 -31.10 28.24
N ARG A 470 -3.75 -31.93 27.68
CA ARG A 470 -3.65 -32.43 26.30
C ARG A 470 -4.46 -31.54 25.35
N LEU A 471 -4.01 -31.41 24.11
CA LEU A 471 -4.76 -30.81 23.02
C LEU A 471 -5.96 -31.71 22.69
N HIS A 472 -7.16 -31.21 22.93
CA HIS A 472 -8.39 -31.98 22.97
C HIS A 472 -9.44 -31.37 22.04
N SER A 473 -10.34 -32.18 21.46
CA SER A 473 -11.50 -31.67 20.72
C SER A 473 -12.68 -32.64 20.76
N HIS A 474 -13.91 -32.13 20.79
CA HIS A 474 -15.12 -32.92 20.99
C HIS A 474 -16.25 -32.48 20.04
N ASP A 475 -17.08 -33.43 19.59
CA ASP A 475 -18.15 -33.13 18.62
C ASP A 475 -19.37 -32.43 19.23
N ASN A 476 -19.45 -32.42 20.57
CA ASN A 476 -20.62 -31.98 21.33
C ASN A 476 -20.65 -30.47 21.63
N TYR A 477 -19.54 -29.77 21.48
CA TYR A 477 -19.45 -28.32 21.73
C TYR A 477 -18.93 -27.58 20.49
N ARG A 478 -19.32 -26.31 20.37
CA ARG A 478 -18.90 -25.41 19.29
C ARG A 478 -17.98 -24.31 19.84
N PRO A 479 -17.06 -23.76 19.03
CA PRO A 479 -16.23 -22.62 19.43
C PRO A 479 -17.08 -21.41 19.86
N PRO A 480 -16.74 -20.68 20.94
CA PRO A 480 -17.55 -19.56 21.44
C PRO A 480 -17.71 -18.33 20.53
N LEU A 481 -17.02 -18.26 19.39
CA LEU A 481 -17.34 -17.30 18.32
C LEU A 481 -17.85 -17.99 17.06
N THR A 482 -17.18 -19.05 16.61
CA THR A 482 -17.49 -19.69 15.32
C THR A 482 -18.39 -20.92 15.49
N GLU A 483 -19.66 -20.69 15.84
CA GLU A 483 -20.66 -21.72 16.20
C GLU A 483 -21.10 -22.68 15.07
N SER A 484 -20.44 -22.69 13.91
CA SER A 484 -20.80 -23.50 12.74
C SER A 484 -20.69 -25.01 12.97
N ASP A 485 -21.67 -25.81 12.53
CA ASP A 485 -21.73 -27.27 12.74
C ASP A 485 -20.54 -28.11 12.25
N TYR A 486 -19.73 -27.56 11.33
CA TYR A 486 -18.52 -28.17 10.83
C TYR A 486 -17.25 -27.74 11.58
N GLN A 487 -17.35 -26.92 12.62
CA GLN A 487 -16.24 -26.53 13.51
C GLN A 487 -16.53 -26.95 14.95
N ASN A 488 -15.64 -27.74 15.50
CA ASN A 488 -15.65 -28.15 16.90
C ASN A 488 -14.72 -27.25 17.73
N GLU A 489 -15.03 -27.07 19.01
CA GLU A 489 -14.14 -26.40 19.96
C GLU A 489 -12.85 -27.21 20.16
N VAL A 490 -11.73 -26.52 20.42
CA VAL A 490 -10.43 -27.13 20.73
C VAL A 490 -9.93 -26.60 22.06
N THR A 491 -9.52 -27.49 22.95
CA THR A 491 -9.36 -27.20 24.37
C THR A 491 -8.08 -27.82 24.95
N GLY A 492 -7.68 -27.34 26.12
CA GLY A 492 -6.72 -28.05 26.99
C GLY A 492 -7.48 -28.88 28.02
N TYR A 493 -7.46 -30.21 27.89
CA TYR A 493 -8.15 -31.13 28.81
C TYR A 493 -7.21 -32.04 29.62
N GLY A 494 -7.74 -32.61 30.70
CA GLY A 494 -7.03 -33.48 31.63
C GLY A 494 -6.52 -32.78 32.90
N PHE A 495 -5.94 -33.60 33.78
CA PHE A 495 -5.46 -33.26 35.11
C PHE A 495 -4.27 -34.17 35.49
N PRO A 496 -3.47 -33.85 36.53
CA PRO A 496 -2.39 -34.74 36.98
C PRO A 496 -2.91 -36.14 37.32
N GLY A 497 -2.23 -37.19 36.83
CA GLY A 497 -2.69 -38.58 36.96
C GLY A 497 -3.75 -39.03 35.94
N PHE A 498 -4.37 -38.13 35.18
CA PHE A 498 -5.19 -38.52 34.03
C PHE A 498 -4.28 -39.04 32.91
N ALA A 499 -4.57 -40.23 32.38
CA ALA A 499 -3.82 -40.82 31.26
C ALA A 499 -4.07 -40.11 29.93
N GLY A 500 -5.27 -39.55 29.73
CA GLY A 500 -5.76 -39.03 28.45
C GLY A 500 -6.71 -39.99 27.76
N ASP A 501 -7.71 -39.48 27.06
CA ASP A 501 -8.74 -40.25 26.34
C ASP A 501 -8.49 -40.30 24.81
N TYR A 502 -9.48 -40.75 24.02
CA TYR A 502 -9.35 -40.81 22.56
C TYR A 502 -9.63 -39.46 21.85
N ASN A 503 -10.11 -38.44 22.58
CA ASN A 503 -10.29 -37.07 22.09
C ASN A 503 -9.01 -36.23 22.22
N ASP A 504 -7.98 -36.78 22.88
CA ASP A 504 -6.63 -36.20 22.97
C ASP A 504 -5.72 -36.61 21.79
N ASN A 505 -6.20 -37.50 20.90
CA ASN A 505 -5.41 -38.16 19.86
C ASN A 505 -5.52 -37.45 18.49
N TRP A 506 -4.38 -37.26 17.83
CA TRP A 506 -4.27 -36.60 16.53
C TRP A 506 -3.36 -37.38 15.58
N PHE A 507 -3.77 -37.57 14.33
CA PHE A 507 -2.92 -38.11 13.27
C PHE A 507 -2.09 -37.01 12.61
N VAL A 508 -0.78 -37.26 12.47
CA VAL A 508 0.18 -36.37 11.79
C VAL A 508 0.18 -36.62 10.29
N GLU A 509 -0.48 -35.76 9.51
CA GLU A 509 -0.57 -35.89 8.06
C GLU A 509 0.38 -34.89 7.38
N ILE A 510 1.61 -35.33 7.09
CA ILE A 510 2.61 -34.53 6.35
C ILE A 510 2.12 -34.28 4.93
N GLU A 511 2.00 -33.01 4.54
CA GLU A 511 1.46 -32.56 3.26
C GLU A 511 2.56 -32.14 2.28
N GLU A 512 3.55 -31.39 2.77
CA GLU A 512 4.64 -30.82 1.96
C GLU A 512 5.95 -30.97 2.74
N GLY A 513 6.99 -31.48 2.08
CA GLY A 513 8.37 -31.48 2.58
C GLY A 513 9.28 -30.68 1.65
N GLU A 514 10.28 -30.00 2.20
CA GLU A 514 11.23 -29.22 1.41
C GLU A 514 12.06 -30.13 0.47
N GLY A 515 12.17 -29.77 -0.82
CA GLY A 515 12.89 -30.57 -1.82
C GLY A 515 14.39 -30.75 -1.57
N SER A 516 15.02 -29.88 -0.77
CA SER A 516 16.40 -30.04 -0.28
C SER A 516 16.54 -31.09 0.82
N ASP A 517 15.43 -31.48 1.46
CA ASP A 517 15.37 -32.47 2.54
C ASP A 517 14.27 -33.52 2.25
N PRO A 518 14.54 -34.52 1.40
CA PRO A 518 13.57 -35.58 1.07
C PRO A 518 13.15 -36.47 2.26
N VAL A 519 13.75 -36.28 3.44
CA VAL A 519 13.34 -36.98 4.68
C VAL A 519 12.15 -36.25 5.33
N SER A 520 12.05 -34.93 5.16
CA SER A 520 10.94 -34.11 5.67
C SER A 520 9.56 -34.49 5.12
N SER A 521 9.51 -35.17 3.97
CA SER A 521 8.26 -35.73 3.41
C SER A 521 7.81 -37.04 4.05
N LYS A 522 8.65 -37.67 4.89
CA LYS A 522 8.42 -39.00 5.48
C LYS A 522 8.29 -38.96 7.00
N ARG A 523 9.06 -38.08 7.66
CA ARG A 523 8.99 -37.79 9.09
C ARG A 523 9.01 -36.30 9.35
N LEU A 524 8.45 -35.87 10.48
CA LEU A 524 8.45 -34.47 10.87
C LEU A 524 9.88 -33.96 11.07
N ARG A 525 10.24 -32.94 10.31
CA ARG A 525 11.46 -32.17 10.48
C ARG A 525 11.14 -30.68 10.67
N ALA A 526 11.66 -30.08 11.73
CA ALA A 526 11.43 -28.69 12.08
C ALA A 526 11.80 -27.77 10.90
N LEU A 527 10.98 -26.74 10.64
CA LEU A 527 11.07 -25.81 9.52
C LEU A 527 11.00 -26.41 8.09
N ARG A 528 10.92 -27.75 7.92
CA ARG A 528 10.95 -28.42 6.59
C ARG A 528 9.70 -29.23 6.27
N SER A 529 9.05 -29.81 7.27
CA SER A 529 7.77 -30.50 7.11
C SER A 529 6.61 -29.55 7.41
N VAL A 530 5.73 -29.36 6.44
CA VAL A 530 4.40 -28.80 6.66
C VAL A 530 3.41 -29.95 6.72
N PHE A 531 2.58 -29.95 7.75
CA PHE A 531 1.66 -31.04 8.05
C PHE A 531 0.30 -30.50 8.51
N ARG A 532 -0.68 -31.39 8.54
CA ARG A 532 -2.01 -31.20 9.11
C ARG A 532 -2.16 -32.14 10.31
N LEU A 533 -2.93 -31.73 11.31
CA LEU A 533 -3.28 -32.58 12.45
C LEU A 533 -4.75 -32.95 12.32
N ARG A 534 -5.06 -34.23 12.09
CA ARG A 534 -6.43 -34.73 12.02
C ARG A 534 -6.82 -35.38 13.35
N HIS A 535 -7.85 -34.87 14.00
CA HIS A 535 -8.40 -35.43 15.22
C HIS A 535 -8.86 -36.88 15.00
N ALA A 536 -8.51 -37.78 15.91
CA ALA A 536 -8.66 -39.22 15.69
C ALA A 536 -10.13 -39.66 15.67
N LEU A 537 -10.95 -39.20 16.62
CA LEU A 537 -12.35 -39.64 16.76
C LEU A 537 -13.29 -39.02 15.70
N THR A 538 -13.18 -37.72 15.45
CA THR A 538 -14.16 -36.98 14.63
C THR A 538 -13.68 -36.70 13.20
N GLY A 539 -12.41 -36.96 12.89
CA GLY A 539 -11.83 -36.73 11.56
C GLY A 539 -11.67 -35.26 11.16
N CYS A 540 -12.00 -34.29 12.03
CA CYS A 540 -11.76 -32.88 11.78
C CYS A 540 -10.26 -32.52 11.86
N TYR A 541 -9.87 -31.40 11.27
CA TYR A 541 -8.49 -30.93 11.24
C TYR A 541 -8.29 -29.71 12.14
N LEU A 542 -7.16 -29.67 12.87
CA LEU A 542 -6.75 -28.50 13.64
C LEU A 542 -6.62 -27.28 12.72
N PHE A 543 -7.43 -26.26 12.99
CA PHE A 543 -7.70 -25.15 12.09
C PHE A 543 -7.53 -23.81 12.83
N SER A 544 -7.02 -22.80 12.12
CA SER A 544 -7.04 -21.42 12.62
C SER A 544 -7.32 -20.44 11.49
N HIS A 545 -7.87 -19.29 11.86
CA HIS A 545 -8.29 -18.25 10.94
C HIS A 545 -8.16 -16.85 11.58
N LYS A 546 -8.51 -15.81 10.83
CA LYS A 546 -8.21 -14.40 11.20
C LYS A 546 -9.21 -13.78 12.19
N VAL A 547 -9.95 -14.60 12.92
CA VAL A 547 -10.85 -14.16 14.00
C VAL A 547 -10.05 -14.11 15.30
N SER A 548 -10.00 -12.93 15.92
CA SER A 548 -9.50 -12.77 17.28
C SER A 548 -10.62 -12.95 18.30
N LEU A 549 -10.28 -13.60 19.41
CA LEU A 549 -11.13 -13.72 20.59
C LEU A 549 -11.35 -12.34 21.24
N PRO A 550 -12.47 -12.13 21.97
CA PRO A 550 -12.71 -10.91 22.74
C PRO A 550 -11.73 -10.77 23.93
N ASP A 551 -11.96 -9.79 24.81
CA ASP A 551 -11.09 -9.52 25.96
C ASP A 551 -10.88 -10.74 26.89
N TRP A 552 -11.86 -11.66 26.98
CA TRP A 552 -11.74 -12.91 27.75
C TRP A 552 -10.71 -13.92 27.17
N GLY A 553 -10.33 -13.74 25.91
CA GLY A 553 -9.25 -14.47 25.22
C GLY A 553 -8.09 -13.56 24.81
N PHE A 554 -7.95 -12.40 25.47
CA PHE A 554 -6.82 -11.48 25.37
C PHE A 554 -6.49 -10.98 23.94
N GLY A 555 -7.47 -10.99 23.02
CA GLY A 555 -7.28 -10.62 21.61
C GLY A 555 -6.52 -11.66 20.75
N GLN A 556 -6.21 -12.83 21.31
CA GLN A 556 -5.51 -13.93 20.63
C GLN A 556 -6.40 -14.55 19.53
N GLN A 557 -5.83 -15.26 18.55
CA GLN A 557 -6.64 -15.84 17.45
C GLN A 557 -7.30 -17.17 17.83
N GLU A 558 -8.50 -17.42 17.30
CA GLU A 558 -9.27 -18.64 17.54
C GLU A 558 -8.62 -19.87 16.89
N VAL A 559 -8.62 -20.98 17.63
CA VAL A 559 -8.24 -22.32 17.17
C VAL A 559 -9.46 -23.23 17.31
N THR A 560 -9.76 -23.99 16.25
CA THR A 560 -10.92 -24.88 16.17
C THR A 560 -10.53 -26.19 15.50
N CYS A 561 -11.43 -27.17 15.45
CA CYS A 561 -11.24 -28.39 14.68
C CYS A 561 -12.31 -28.48 13.59
N ASN A 562 -11.90 -28.28 12.33
CA ASN A 562 -12.81 -28.11 11.20
C ASN A 562 -12.94 -29.41 10.38
N LYS A 563 -14.18 -29.89 10.18
CA LYS A 563 -14.51 -31.13 9.46
C LYS A 563 -14.26 -31.05 7.95
N ASN A 564 -14.20 -29.85 7.38
CA ASN A 564 -13.87 -29.61 5.97
C ASN A 564 -13.07 -28.30 5.81
N PRO A 565 -11.78 -28.29 6.19
CA PRO A 565 -10.97 -27.07 6.20
C PRO A 565 -10.60 -26.62 4.79
N THR A 566 -10.39 -25.32 4.61
CA THR A 566 -9.58 -24.85 3.48
C THR A 566 -8.12 -25.21 3.75
N MET A 567 -7.45 -25.87 2.80
CA MET A 567 -6.08 -26.39 3.00
C MET A 567 -5.13 -25.40 3.68
N PRO A 568 -5.00 -24.12 3.24
CA PRO A 568 -4.13 -23.15 3.90
C PRO A 568 -4.37 -22.95 5.41
N ASN A 569 -5.63 -23.01 5.87
CA ASN A 569 -6.02 -22.80 7.27
C ASN A 569 -5.90 -24.07 8.15
N SER A 570 -5.37 -25.17 7.60
CA SER A 570 -5.11 -26.42 8.34
C SER A 570 -3.63 -26.81 8.36
N LEU A 571 -2.76 -25.98 7.77
CA LEU A 571 -1.34 -26.28 7.61
C LEU A 571 -0.52 -25.68 8.74
N TRP A 572 0.22 -26.55 9.41
CA TRP A 572 1.11 -26.24 10.53
C TRP A 572 2.53 -26.68 10.21
N TYR A 573 3.51 -26.09 10.89
CA TYR A 573 4.88 -26.58 10.91
C TYR A 573 5.46 -26.46 12.33
N VAL A 574 6.46 -27.27 12.62
CA VAL A 574 7.24 -27.16 13.86
C VAL A 574 8.30 -26.08 13.65
N GLU A 575 8.28 -25.03 14.46
CA GLU A 575 9.25 -23.94 14.40
C GLU A 575 10.48 -24.27 15.25
N THR A 576 10.30 -24.48 16.55
CA THR A 576 11.36 -24.95 17.46
C THR A 576 11.11 -26.40 17.90
N ASN A 577 12.19 -27.13 18.16
CA ASN A 577 12.21 -28.53 18.58
C ASN A 577 13.43 -28.78 19.48
N ARG A 578 13.19 -29.31 20.68
CA ARG A 578 14.20 -29.69 21.67
C ARG A 578 13.89 -31.07 22.22
N HIS A 579 14.94 -31.87 22.41
CA HIS A 579 14.81 -33.21 22.97
C HIS A 579 16.00 -33.51 23.89
N PRO A 580 15.81 -33.90 25.16
CA PRO A 580 16.92 -34.14 26.12
C PRO A 580 18.02 -35.07 25.60
N LEU A 581 17.67 -36.18 24.92
CA LEU A 581 18.66 -37.05 24.26
C LEU A 581 19.47 -36.35 23.14
N LEU A 582 18.84 -35.49 22.34
CA LEU A 582 19.55 -34.78 21.25
C LEU A 582 20.43 -33.66 21.80
N GLU A 583 20.02 -33.02 22.90
CA GLU A 583 20.84 -32.07 23.66
C GLU A 583 22.05 -32.78 24.30
N ARG A 584 21.84 -33.94 24.97
CA ARG A 584 22.95 -34.77 25.49
C ARG A 584 23.87 -35.29 24.37
N ALA A 585 23.32 -35.69 23.22
CA ALA A 585 24.08 -36.09 22.05
C ALA A 585 24.97 -34.97 21.51
N ARG A 586 24.42 -33.75 21.38
CA ARG A 586 25.17 -32.56 20.93
C ARG A 586 26.23 -32.12 21.95
N ALA A 587 25.99 -32.35 23.24
CA ALA A 587 26.94 -32.05 24.32
C ALA A 587 28.04 -33.12 24.51
N GLY A 588 27.95 -34.28 23.84
CA GLY A 588 28.84 -35.43 24.06
C GLY A 588 28.51 -36.25 25.31
N ASN A 589 27.43 -35.92 26.04
CA ASN A 589 27.05 -36.50 27.33
C ASN A 589 26.10 -37.71 27.16
N LEU A 590 26.46 -38.64 26.27
CA LEU A 590 25.78 -39.93 26.11
C LEU A 590 26.63 -41.06 26.69
N THR A 591 25.94 -42.08 27.20
CA THR A 591 26.56 -43.39 27.47
C THR A 591 26.96 -44.09 26.17
N LEU A 592 27.83 -45.09 26.28
CA LEU A 592 28.37 -45.82 25.12
C LEU A 592 27.28 -46.50 24.27
N ASP A 593 26.17 -46.91 24.88
CA ASP A 593 25.09 -47.62 24.18
C ASP A 593 24.03 -46.67 23.60
N GLU A 594 23.72 -45.57 24.30
CA GLU A 594 22.93 -44.46 23.72
C GLU A 594 23.64 -43.92 22.47
N SER A 595 24.96 -43.73 22.50
CA SER A 595 25.75 -43.19 21.38
C SER A 595 25.70 -44.07 20.11
N LYS A 596 25.63 -45.40 20.27
CA LYS A 596 25.45 -46.34 19.14
C LYS A 596 24.06 -46.24 18.52
N GLN A 597 23.04 -46.00 19.33
CA GLN A 597 21.63 -46.09 18.93
C GLN A 597 21.05 -44.74 18.47
N VAL A 598 21.44 -43.63 19.11
CA VAL A 598 21.06 -42.26 18.70
C VAL A 598 21.69 -41.93 17.34
N ASN A 599 20.86 -41.77 16.31
CA ASN A 599 21.24 -41.41 14.93
C ASN A 599 22.42 -42.22 14.32
N LYS A 600 22.63 -43.46 14.80
CA LYS A 600 23.75 -44.35 14.39
C LYS A 600 25.14 -43.68 14.53
N GLY A 601 25.36 -42.96 15.62
CA GLY A 601 26.63 -42.27 15.90
C GLY A 601 26.87 -41.01 15.07
N ARG A 602 25.84 -40.44 14.42
CA ARG A 602 25.93 -39.12 13.77
C ARG A 602 25.50 -38.01 14.72
N ILE A 603 26.21 -36.88 14.65
CA ILE A 603 25.81 -35.63 15.32
C ILE A 603 24.40 -35.25 14.87
N PRO A 604 23.48 -34.87 15.78
CA PRO A 604 22.14 -34.42 15.40
C PRO A 604 22.18 -33.25 14.41
N GLU A 605 21.41 -33.35 13.33
CA GLU A 605 21.27 -32.27 12.35
C GLU A 605 20.44 -31.11 12.94
N LEU A 606 20.75 -29.89 12.50
CA LEU A 606 20.22 -28.65 13.03
C LEU A 606 19.64 -27.80 11.90
N HIS A 607 18.46 -27.26 12.11
CA HIS A 607 17.79 -26.39 11.14
C HIS A 607 17.66 -24.96 11.71
N ASN A 608 17.63 -24.00 10.79
CA ASN A 608 17.29 -22.61 11.04
C ASN A 608 16.65 -22.05 9.75
N TYR A 609 16.04 -20.87 9.79
CA TYR A 609 15.37 -20.31 8.62
C TYR A 609 16.36 -19.99 7.48
N VAL A 610 16.05 -20.49 6.29
CA VAL A 610 16.79 -20.10 5.06
C VAL A 610 16.46 -18.66 4.74
N ARG A 611 17.47 -17.78 4.82
CA ARG A 611 17.30 -16.35 4.51
C ARG A 611 16.85 -16.19 3.05
N PRO A 612 15.65 -15.64 2.78
CA PRO A 612 15.11 -15.52 1.44
C PRO A 612 15.94 -14.57 0.57
N SER A 613 16.03 -14.91 -0.72
CA SER A 613 16.66 -14.06 -1.73
C SER A 613 16.02 -12.67 -1.77
N PHE A 614 16.73 -11.66 -2.27
CA PHE A 614 16.12 -10.34 -2.47
C PHE A 614 14.92 -10.39 -3.43
N TRP A 615 14.92 -11.30 -4.41
CA TRP A 615 13.75 -11.53 -5.27
C TRP A 615 12.52 -11.99 -4.48
N ASN A 616 12.70 -12.99 -3.61
CA ASN A 616 11.60 -13.53 -2.80
C ASN A 616 11.06 -12.44 -1.87
N ARG A 617 11.94 -11.71 -1.17
CA ARG A 617 11.56 -10.58 -0.30
C ARG A 617 10.86 -9.45 -1.06
N PHE A 618 11.34 -9.10 -2.25
CA PHE A 618 10.70 -8.11 -3.12
C PHE A 618 9.28 -8.53 -3.52
N TRP A 619 9.10 -9.79 -3.94
CA TRP A 619 7.80 -10.33 -4.35
C TRP A 619 6.81 -10.45 -3.18
N GLU A 620 7.28 -10.96 -2.05
CA GLU A 620 6.52 -11.09 -0.80
C GLU A 620 6.03 -9.73 -0.30
N LEU A 621 6.92 -8.73 -0.22
CA LEU A 621 6.53 -7.38 0.19
C LEU A 621 5.51 -6.75 -0.77
N ASN A 622 5.71 -6.85 -2.09
CA ASN A 622 4.71 -6.33 -3.05
C ASN A 622 3.36 -7.09 -2.93
N THR A 623 3.37 -8.37 -2.53
CA THR A 623 2.16 -9.15 -2.24
C THR A 623 1.47 -8.69 -0.94
N ALA A 624 2.25 -8.39 0.11
CA ALA A 624 1.73 -7.80 1.35
C ALA A 624 1.10 -6.42 1.09
N MET A 625 1.79 -5.55 0.34
CA MET A 625 1.28 -4.26 -0.13
C MET A 625 -0.03 -4.40 -0.90
N TRP A 626 -0.11 -5.34 -1.86
CA TRP A 626 -1.29 -5.55 -2.70
C TRP A 626 -2.48 -6.05 -1.90
N SER A 627 -2.26 -7.09 -1.08
CA SER A 627 -3.32 -7.67 -0.26
C SER A 627 -3.88 -6.66 0.74
N THR A 628 -3.04 -5.73 1.23
CA THR A 628 -3.44 -4.68 2.15
C THR A 628 -4.13 -3.52 1.44
N ASN A 629 -3.60 -3.04 0.31
CA ASN A 629 -4.24 -1.98 -0.48
C ASN A 629 -5.64 -2.38 -1.00
N LYS A 630 -5.90 -3.68 -1.17
CA LYS A 630 -7.24 -4.25 -1.43
C LYS A 630 -8.17 -4.23 -0.20
N ARG A 631 -7.62 -4.26 1.02
CA ARG A 631 -8.35 -4.29 2.30
C ARG A 631 -8.63 -2.91 2.91
N LEU A 632 -8.09 -1.81 2.38
CA LEU A 632 -8.48 -0.44 2.79
C LEU A 632 -9.89 -0.11 2.25
N THR A 633 -10.91 -0.74 2.83
CA THR A 633 -12.33 -0.58 2.46
C THR A 633 -13.07 0.45 3.33
N ASP A 634 -12.43 0.89 4.41
CA ASP A 634 -13.05 1.69 5.45
C ASP A 634 -13.42 3.10 4.98
N ARG A 635 -14.44 3.67 5.63
CA ARG A 635 -14.94 5.01 5.31
C ARG A 635 -14.32 6.03 6.24
N HIS A 636 -13.89 7.14 5.67
CA HIS A 636 -13.34 8.29 6.38
C HIS A 636 -14.21 9.52 6.08
N ALA A 637 -14.32 10.45 7.02
CA ALA A 637 -15.25 11.59 6.93
C ALA A 637 -15.05 12.47 5.68
N TYR A 638 -13.87 12.41 5.05
CA TYR A 638 -13.52 13.14 3.81
C TYR A 638 -13.26 12.20 2.60
N ASP A 639 -13.80 10.98 2.57
CA ASP A 639 -13.74 10.12 1.37
C ASP A 639 -14.52 10.74 0.19
N SER A 640 -14.17 10.34 -1.03
CA SER A 640 -14.79 10.87 -2.25
C SER A 640 -14.72 9.88 -3.41
N ARG A 641 -15.75 9.86 -4.26
CA ARG A 641 -15.90 8.88 -5.35
C ARG A 641 -15.62 9.52 -6.73
N PRO A 642 -15.07 8.78 -7.70
CA PRO A 642 -14.62 9.33 -8.99
C PRO A 642 -15.64 10.17 -9.76
N SER A 643 -16.93 9.83 -9.69
CA SER A 643 -18.03 10.59 -10.30
C SER A 643 -18.15 12.04 -9.82
N SER A 644 -17.63 12.37 -8.62
CA SER A 644 -17.68 13.72 -8.06
C SER A 644 -16.46 14.59 -8.40
N TRP A 645 -15.38 13.97 -8.93
CA TRP A 645 -14.08 14.64 -9.07
C TRP A 645 -14.04 15.70 -10.18
N PRO A 646 -14.53 15.50 -11.42
CA PRO A 646 -14.47 16.53 -12.48
C PRO A 646 -15.27 17.80 -12.15
N PHE A 647 -16.27 17.69 -11.27
CA PHE A 647 -17.09 18.81 -10.82
C PHE A 647 -16.54 19.49 -9.55
N PHE A 648 -15.57 18.87 -8.87
CA PHE A 648 -15.06 19.27 -7.56
C PHE A 648 -16.19 19.46 -6.51
N ARG A 649 -16.93 18.38 -6.21
CA ARG A 649 -18.06 18.46 -5.27
C ARG A 649 -17.66 18.80 -3.83
N ARG A 650 -16.53 18.30 -3.36
CA ARG A 650 -15.98 18.44 -1.99
C ARG A 650 -14.46 18.27 -2.02
N GLY A 651 -13.76 18.94 -1.12
CA GLY A 651 -12.31 18.84 -0.92
C GLY A 651 -11.96 17.94 0.26
N ILE A 652 -10.84 18.23 0.93
CA ILE A 652 -10.38 17.54 2.14
C ILE A 652 -9.86 18.60 3.11
N ASN A 653 -10.28 18.56 4.37
CA ASN A 653 -9.66 19.38 5.43
C ASN A 653 -8.27 18.82 5.77
N PHE A 654 -7.24 19.67 5.78
CA PHE A 654 -5.85 19.25 5.96
C PHE A 654 -5.28 19.65 7.32
N TRP A 655 -5.62 20.83 7.82
CA TRP A 655 -5.14 21.32 9.11
C TRP A 655 -6.02 22.49 9.57
N MET A 656 -6.25 22.59 10.87
CA MET A 656 -6.97 23.70 11.49
C MET A 656 -6.35 23.95 12.86
N LYS A 657 -5.94 25.20 13.13
CA LYS A 657 -5.43 25.66 14.45
C LYS A 657 -5.37 27.19 14.45
N GLY A 658 -5.57 27.82 15.61
CA GLY A 658 -5.35 29.27 15.77
C GLY A 658 -6.08 30.15 14.75
N HIS A 659 -7.37 29.83 14.52
CA HIS A 659 -8.27 30.50 13.57
C HIS A 659 -7.78 30.55 12.11
N ARG A 660 -6.99 29.55 11.69
CA ARG A 660 -6.46 29.38 10.33
C ARG A 660 -6.69 27.94 9.89
N GLN A 661 -6.92 27.73 8.59
CA GLN A 661 -7.22 26.41 7.99
C GLN A 661 -6.38 26.20 6.73
N ILE A 662 -5.91 24.96 6.51
CA ILE A 662 -5.54 24.46 5.18
C ILE A 662 -6.60 23.46 4.74
N TYR A 663 -7.10 23.63 3.52
CA TYR A 663 -8.11 22.75 2.92
C TYR A 663 -7.78 22.56 1.44
N LEU A 664 -7.85 21.32 0.97
CA LEU A 664 -7.53 20.95 -0.41
C LEU A 664 -8.64 21.42 -1.37
N MET A 665 -8.56 22.69 -1.75
CA MET A 665 -9.47 23.38 -2.67
C MET A 665 -8.92 23.35 -4.10
N ALA A 666 -9.78 23.19 -5.11
CA ALA A 666 -9.42 23.37 -6.54
C ALA A 666 -9.47 24.85 -6.96
N ASN A 667 -8.89 25.20 -8.12
CA ASN A 667 -9.26 26.44 -8.81
C ASN A 667 -10.45 26.15 -9.75
N PRO A 668 -11.69 26.61 -9.47
CA PRO A 668 -12.87 26.20 -10.26
C PRO A 668 -12.78 26.59 -11.73
N VAL A 669 -12.13 27.72 -12.05
CA VAL A 669 -11.94 28.20 -13.43
C VAL A 669 -11.05 27.22 -14.20
N VAL A 670 -9.94 26.76 -13.61
CA VAL A 670 -9.07 25.75 -14.22
C VAL A 670 -9.77 24.40 -14.29
N TRP A 671 -10.34 23.94 -13.18
CA TRP A 671 -10.84 22.58 -13.00
C TRP A 671 -12.07 22.28 -13.89
N TRP A 672 -13.02 23.21 -13.96
CA TRP A 672 -14.19 23.06 -14.83
C TRP A 672 -13.85 23.29 -16.30
N SER A 673 -13.00 24.26 -16.66
CA SER A 673 -12.62 24.43 -18.08
C SER A 673 -11.79 23.25 -18.60
N ALA A 674 -10.91 22.67 -17.79
CA ALA A 674 -10.19 21.45 -18.12
C ALA A 674 -11.14 20.26 -18.30
N SER A 675 -12.11 20.07 -17.40
CA SER A 675 -13.13 19.03 -17.52
C SER A 675 -14.07 19.24 -18.73
N MET A 676 -14.44 20.49 -19.05
CA MET A 676 -15.15 20.84 -20.27
C MET A 676 -14.32 20.56 -21.54
N SER A 677 -12.99 20.72 -21.50
CA SER A 677 -12.12 20.41 -22.63
C SER A 677 -12.11 18.92 -22.98
N VAL A 678 -12.24 18.05 -21.97
CA VAL A 678 -12.42 16.60 -22.15
C VAL A 678 -13.74 16.31 -22.86
N LEU A 679 -14.86 16.87 -22.37
CA LEU A 679 -16.18 16.69 -22.99
C LEU A 679 -16.22 17.25 -24.41
N ALA A 680 -15.60 18.41 -24.65
CA ALA A 680 -15.48 19.02 -25.98
C ALA A 680 -14.64 18.17 -26.94
N TYR A 681 -13.53 17.57 -26.48
CA TYR A 681 -12.75 16.64 -27.30
C TYR A 681 -13.56 15.38 -27.64
N VAL A 682 -14.24 14.77 -26.67
CA VAL A 682 -15.08 13.58 -26.90
C VAL A 682 -16.20 13.87 -27.90
N GLY A 683 -16.92 14.99 -27.74
CA GLY A 683 -17.97 15.42 -28.67
C GLY A 683 -17.45 15.70 -30.09
N MET A 684 -16.31 16.41 -30.20
CA MET A 684 -15.64 16.67 -31.48
C MET A 684 -15.17 15.36 -32.14
N ARG A 685 -14.58 14.44 -31.37
CA ARG A 685 -14.09 13.14 -31.85
C ARG A 685 -15.24 12.26 -32.36
N ALA A 686 -16.36 12.22 -31.63
CA ALA A 686 -17.57 11.53 -32.05
C ALA A 686 -18.14 12.13 -33.35
N LEU A 687 -18.23 13.47 -33.44
CA LEU A 687 -18.71 14.16 -34.64
C LEU A 687 -17.81 13.89 -35.86
N LEU A 688 -16.48 13.93 -35.71
CA LEU A 688 -15.53 13.59 -36.77
C LEU A 688 -15.67 12.13 -37.23
N MET A 689 -15.91 11.19 -36.33
CA MET A 689 -16.13 9.78 -36.68
C MET A 689 -17.48 9.56 -37.39
N LEU A 690 -18.55 10.23 -36.95
CA LEU A 690 -19.84 10.19 -37.63
C LEU A 690 -19.75 10.81 -39.04
N ARG A 691 -19.04 11.93 -39.19
CA ARG A 691 -18.79 12.59 -40.47
C ARG A 691 -17.94 11.72 -41.42
N ALA A 692 -16.88 11.09 -40.93
CA ALA A 692 -16.09 10.13 -41.70
C ALA A 692 -16.94 8.94 -42.17
N LYS A 693 -17.76 8.35 -41.28
CA LYS A 693 -18.70 7.26 -41.63
C LYS A 693 -19.79 7.73 -42.63
N ARG A 694 -20.11 9.02 -42.67
CA ARG A 694 -21.01 9.65 -43.66
C ARG A 694 -20.31 10.04 -44.97
N GLY A 695 -19.00 9.80 -45.10
CA GLY A 695 -18.22 10.05 -46.32
C GLY A 695 -17.50 11.40 -46.38
N TYR A 696 -17.52 12.22 -45.33
CA TYR A 696 -16.75 13.46 -45.28
C TYR A 696 -15.25 13.18 -45.10
N GLN A 697 -14.42 13.79 -45.94
CA GLN A 697 -12.96 13.63 -45.95
C GLN A 697 -12.24 14.54 -44.94
N ASP A 698 -12.80 14.77 -43.76
CA ASP A 698 -12.21 15.68 -42.76
C ASP A 698 -10.79 15.27 -42.34
N PHE A 699 -10.52 13.96 -42.30
CA PHE A 699 -9.20 13.40 -42.00
C PHE A 699 -8.14 13.58 -43.12
N HIS A 700 -8.48 14.24 -44.24
CA HIS A 700 -7.48 14.73 -45.20
C HIS A 700 -6.95 16.13 -44.82
N ASN A 701 -7.59 16.83 -43.89
CA ASN A 701 -7.13 18.13 -43.41
C ASN A 701 -6.01 17.94 -42.37
N THR A 702 -4.79 18.37 -42.72
CA THR A 702 -3.60 18.24 -41.86
C THR A 702 -3.75 18.94 -40.50
N THR A 703 -4.53 20.02 -40.41
CA THR A 703 -4.83 20.70 -39.14
C THR A 703 -5.71 19.84 -38.23
N VAL A 704 -6.70 19.13 -38.79
CA VAL A 704 -7.57 18.21 -38.02
C VAL A 704 -6.74 17.04 -37.51
N ILE A 705 -5.93 16.41 -38.37
CA ILE A 705 -5.03 15.30 -38.00
C ILE A 705 -4.05 15.73 -36.89
N PHE A 706 -3.49 16.93 -36.99
CA PHE A 706 -2.54 17.45 -36.00
C PHE A 706 -3.18 17.61 -34.62
N TYR A 707 -4.28 18.38 -34.51
CA TYR A 707 -4.93 18.63 -33.22
C TYR A 707 -5.54 17.36 -32.64
N ASP A 708 -6.16 16.51 -33.45
CA ASP A 708 -6.70 15.22 -33.01
C ASP A 708 -5.61 14.30 -32.44
N ARG A 709 -4.44 14.22 -33.08
CA ARG A 709 -3.34 13.35 -32.62
C ARG A 709 -2.76 13.80 -31.28
N ILE A 710 -2.61 15.11 -31.04
CA ILE A 710 -2.08 15.62 -29.76
C ILE A 710 -3.14 15.62 -28.66
N ALA A 711 -4.41 15.95 -29.00
CA ALA A 711 -5.54 15.86 -28.08
C ALA A 711 -5.79 14.41 -27.65
N GLY A 712 -5.71 13.45 -28.58
CA GLY A 712 -5.87 12.02 -28.30
C GLY A 712 -4.83 11.47 -27.31
N VAL A 713 -3.57 11.95 -27.35
CA VAL A 713 -2.54 11.59 -26.35
C VAL A 713 -2.89 12.16 -24.97
N ALA A 714 -3.27 13.44 -24.89
CA ALA A 714 -3.66 14.07 -23.63
C ALA A 714 -4.94 13.43 -23.03
N PHE A 715 -5.94 13.15 -23.88
CA PHE A 715 -7.16 12.44 -23.50
C PHE A 715 -6.88 11.01 -23.03
N THR A 716 -5.99 10.28 -23.69
CA THR A 716 -5.57 8.92 -23.26
C THR A 716 -4.92 8.96 -21.88
N GLY A 717 -4.06 9.97 -21.62
CA GLY A 717 -3.50 10.21 -20.29
C GLY A 717 -4.56 10.49 -19.25
N TRP A 718 -5.49 11.43 -19.50
CA TRP A 718 -6.61 11.70 -18.59
C TRP A 718 -7.46 10.44 -18.32
N ALA A 719 -7.86 9.73 -19.37
CA ALA A 719 -8.76 8.58 -19.28
C ALA A 719 -8.14 7.44 -18.44
N LEU A 720 -6.87 7.11 -18.68
CA LEU A 720 -6.19 6.04 -17.94
C LEU A 720 -5.85 6.42 -16.50
N HIS A 721 -5.73 7.72 -16.17
CA HIS A 721 -5.57 8.19 -14.79
C HIS A 721 -6.90 8.49 -14.08
N TYR A 722 -8.05 8.24 -14.72
CA TYR A 722 -9.38 8.51 -14.15
C TYR A 722 -10.31 7.29 -14.14
N LEU A 723 -10.51 6.65 -15.29
CA LEU A 723 -11.46 5.55 -15.45
C LEU A 723 -11.18 4.32 -14.56
N PRO A 724 -9.91 3.88 -14.32
CA PRO A 724 -9.65 2.73 -13.45
C PRO A 724 -10.13 2.90 -12.01
N PHE A 725 -10.26 4.13 -11.50
CA PHE A 725 -10.73 4.37 -10.14
C PHE A 725 -12.22 4.01 -9.94
N PHE A 726 -13.02 3.92 -11.02
CA PHE A 726 -14.40 3.40 -10.93
C PHE A 726 -14.45 1.89 -10.64
N LEU A 727 -13.37 1.15 -10.93
CA LEU A 727 -13.23 -0.28 -10.65
C LEU A 727 -12.60 -0.57 -9.27
N MET A 728 -12.30 0.48 -8.50
CA MET A 728 -11.56 0.38 -7.23
C MET A 728 -12.51 0.50 -6.03
N HIS A 729 -12.97 -0.65 -5.54
CA HIS A 729 -13.80 -0.79 -4.33
C HIS A 729 -13.00 -0.60 -3.03
N ARG A 730 -12.23 0.48 -2.92
CA ARG A 730 -11.44 0.89 -1.74
C ARG A 730 -11.80 2.32 -1.30
N GLN A 731 -11.18 2.78 -0.23
CA GLN A 731 -11.16 4.18 0.19
C GLN A 731 -10.48 5.06 -0.89
N LEU A 732 -11.07 6.22 -1.23
CA LEU A 732 -10.59 7.09 -2.30
C LEU A 732 -10.77 8.58 -1.94
N PHE A 733 -9.91 9.43 -2.52
CA PHE A 733 -9.74 10.84 -2.16
C PHE A 733 -9.51 11.71 -3.40
N ILE A 734 -9.99 12.96 -3.42
CA ILE A 734 -9.90 13.89 -4.57
C ILE A 734 -8.47 14.09 -5.10
N HIS A 735 -7.45 13.94 -4.25
CA HIS A 735 -6.04 14.01 -4.63
C HIS A 735 -5.63 12.96 -5.69
N HIS A 736 -6.33 11.82 -5.75
CA HIS A 736 -6.10 10.77 -6.75
C HIS A 736 -6.37 11.26 -8.19
N TYR A 737 -7.17 12.32 -8.37
CA TYR A 737 -7.45 12.91 -9.68
C TYR A 737 -6.32 13.80 -10.22
N LEU A 738 -5.34 14.22 -9.42
CA LEU A 738 -4.37 15.25 -9.81
C LEU A 738 -3.47 14.87 -11.02
N PRO A 739 -3.06 13.60 -11.22
CA PRO A 739 -2.42 13.19 -12.48
C PRO A 739 -3.34 13.30 -13.69
N ALA A 740 -4.64 12.97 -13.55
CA ALA A 740 -5.63 13.15 -14.62
C ALA A 740 -5.91 14.64 -14.90
N LEU A 741 -5.99 15.46 -13.85
CA LEU A 741 -6.12 16.92 -13.94
C LEU A 741 -4.98 17.50 -14.80
N TYR A 742 -3.73 17.13 -14.53
CA TYR A 742 -2.58 17.57 -15.33
C TYR A 742 -2.78 17.30 -16.83
N PHE A 743 -3.17 16.08 -17.22
CA PHE A 743 -3.48 15.75 -18.61
C PHE A 743 -4.69 16.53 -19.17
N SER A 744 -5.72 16.81 -18.36
CA SER A 744 -6.86 17.64 -18.78
C SER A 744 -6.50 19.12 -18.94
N ILE A 745 -5.51 19.66 -18.21
CA ILE A 745 -5.00 21.01 -18.42
C ILE A 745 -4.14 21.09 -19.70
N LEU A 746 -3.39 20.02 -20.03
CA LEU A 746 -2.74 19.92 -21.34
C LEU A 746 -3.78 19.88 -22.48
N LEU A 747 -4.88 19.12 -22.31
CA LEU A 747 -5.98 19.07 -23.27
C LEU A 747 -6.70 20.42 -23.40
N LEU A 748 -6.91 21.16 -22.31
CA LEU A 748 -7.44 22.52 -22.31
C LEU A 748 -6.58 23.46 -23.18
N ALA A 749 -5.26 23.43 -23.02
CA ALA A 749 -4.35 24.25 -23.84
C ALA A 749 -4.41 23.87 -25.34
N ILE A 750 -4.56 22.58 -25.66
CA ILE A 750 -4.74 22.08 -27.04
C ILE A 750 -6.07 22.56 -27.63
N MET A 751 -7.18 22.35 -26.92
CA MET A 751 -8.52 22.76 -27.36
C MET A 751 -8.63 24.29 -27.48
N PHE A 752 -7.99 25.03 -26.58
CA PHE A 752 -7.86 26.49 -26.67
C PHE A 752 -7.05 26.93 -27.90
N ASP A 753 -5.95 26.24 -28.23
CA ASP A 753 -5.15 26.57 -29.41
C ASP A 753 -5.94 26.36 -30.71
N LEU A 754 -6.68 25.26 -30.80
CA LEU A 754 -7.59 24.94 -31.90
C LEU A 754 -8.74 25.96 -32.00
N ALA A 755 -9.49 26.18 -30.92
CA ALA A 755 -10.66 27.06 -30.93
C ALA A 755 -10.30 28.52 -31.21
N THR A 756 -9.14 28.98 -30.73
CA THR A 756 -8.63 30.33 -31.03
C THR A 756 -7.73 30.39 -32.28
N SER A 757 -7.57 29.28 -33.00
CA SER A 757 -6.72 29.24 -34.20
C SER A 757 -7.08 30.24 -35.31
N PRO A 758 -8.37 30.59 -35.57
CA PRO A 758 -8.76 31.57 -36.60
C PRO A 758 -8.85 33.01 -36.09
N LEU A 759 -8.67 33.27 -34.79
CA LEU A 759 -8.80 34.61 -34.22
C LEU A 759 -7.58 35.49 -34.55
N ARG A 760 -7.81 36.80 -34.73
CA ARG A 760 -6.73 37.78 -34.86
C ARG A 760 -5.81 37.74 -33.62
N PRO A 761 -4.47 37.91 -33.75
CA PRO A 761 -3.54 37.76 -32.62
C PRO A 761 -3.88 38.59 -31.39
N GLN A 762 -4.30 39.85 -31.57
CA GLN A 762 -4.74 40.74 -30.48
C GLN A 762 -5.98 40.20 -29.76
N ALA A 763 -7.00 39.78 -30.50
CA ALA A 763 -8.23 39.23 -29.92
C ALA A 763 -7.95 37.93 -29.16
N ARG A 764 -7.12 37.03 -29.72
CA ARG A 764 -6.68 35.81 -29.05
C ARG A 764 -5.88 36.10 -27.77
N LEU A 765 -5.01 37.11 -27.78
CA LEU A 765 -4.28 37.54 -26.57
C LEU A 765 -5.23 38.10 -25.52
N GLY A 766 -6.26 38.86 -25.92
CA GLY A 766 -7.33 39.33 -25.05
C GLY A 766 -8.10 38.19 -24.38
N VAL A 767 -8.53 37.17 -25.14
CA VAL A 767 -9.22 35.99 -24.58
C VAL A 767 -8.31 35.19 -23.64
N ALA A 768 -7.04 34.99 -24.00
CA ALA A 768 -6.06 34.34 -23.13
C ALA A 768 -5.83 35.12 -21.82
N GLY A 769 -5.70 36.46 -21.93
CA GLY A 769 -5.54 37.35 -20.78
C GLY A 769 -6.76 37.35 -19.86
N ALA A 770 -7.97 37.40 -20.42
CA ALA A 770 -9.22 37.33 -19.65
C ALA A 770 -9.38 35.99 -18.91
N PHE A 771 -9.04 34.87 -19.56
CA PHE A 771 -9.04 33.55 -18.90
C PHE A 771 -8.03 33.49 -17.75
N ILE A 772 -6.78 33.92 -17.98
CA ILE A 772 -5.75 33.93 -16.94
C ILE A 772 -6.08 34.92 -15.81
N PHE A 773 -6.71 36.06 -16.09
CA PHE A 773 -7.20 36.99 -15.08
C PHE A 773 -8.28 36.34 -14.20
N ALA A 774 -9.24 35.61 -14.78
CA ALA A 774 -10.23 34.85 -14.01
C ALA A 774 -9.58 33.74 -13.15
N VAL A 775 -8.59 33.03 -13.68
CA VAL A 775 -7.78 32.04 -12.94
C VAL A 775 -7.03 32.69 -11.76
N LEU A 776 -6.45 33.88 -11.94
CA LEU A 776 -5.75 34.64 -10.90
C LEU A 776 -6.69 35.17 -9.82
N LEU A 777 -7.87 35.67 -10.19
CA LEU A 777 -8.91 36.08 -9.22
C LEU A 777 -9.38 34.89 -8.37
N ALA A 778 -9.62 33.73 -9.00
CA ALA A 778 -9.96 32.50 -8.29
C ALA A 778 -8.81 32.05 -7.36
N PHE A 779 -7.56 32.05 -7.83
CA PHE A 779 -6.40 31.71 -7.01
C PHE A 779 -6.28 32.63 -5.79
N SER A 780 -6.44 33.95 -5.98
CA SER A 780 -6.43 34.93 -4.90
C SER A 780 -7.55 34.67 -3.88
N ALA A 781 -8.78 34.40 -4.33
CA ALA A 781 -9.95 34.18 -3.48
C ALA A 781 -9.81 33.00 -2.51
N TRP A 782 -9.26 31.86 -2.96
CA TRP A 782 -9.04 30.68 -2.11
C TRP A 782 -7.61 30.55 -1.57
N SER A 783 -6.72 31.50 -1.86
CA SER A 783 -5.34 31.49 -1.34
C SER A 783 -5.23 31.35 0.20
N PRO A 784 -6.18 31.80 1.06
CA PRO A 784 -6.09 31.54 2.49
C PRO A 784 -6.04 30.05 2.85
N LEU A 785 -6.81 29.21 2.15
CA LEU A 785 -6.87 27.75 2.36
C LEU A 785 -5.63 26.99 1.84
N ILE A 786 -4.78 27.63 1.03
CA ILE A 786 -3.54 27.05 0.47
C ILE A 786 -2.36 27.26 1.42
N TYR A 787 -2.34 28.42 2.09
CA TYR A 787 -1.20 28.92 2.86
C TYR A 787 -1.46 29.01 4.37
N GLY A 788 -2.69 28.74 4.83
CA GLY A 788 -3.09 28.99 6.22
C GLY A 788 -3.11 30.49 6.58
N ASN A 789 -3.46 31.35 5.62
CA ASN A 789 -3.50 32.80 5.88
C ASN A 789 -4.75 33.21 6.66
N GLU A 790 -4.64 34.39 7.27
CA GLU A 790 -5.71 35.14 7.93
C GLU A 790 -6.84 35.47 6.95
N TRP A 791 -8.06 35.06 7.30
CA TRP A 791 -9.29 35.34 6.54
C TRP A 791 -10.31 36.07 7.42
N THR A 792 -11.57 36.13 7.01
CA THR A 792 -12.67 36.53 7.90
C THR A 792 -13.90 35.68 7.62
N THR A 793 -14.79 35.52 8.61
CA THR A 793 -16.08 34.81 8.48
C THR A 793 -16.82 35.24 7.20
N SER A 794 -16.90 36.56 6.97
CA SER A 794 -17.60 37.20 5.85
C SER A 794 -16.88 37.09 4.50
N ALA A 795 -15.55 36.93 4.48
CA ALA A 795 -14.80 36.67 3.25
C ALA A 795 -14.82 35.17 2.88
N CYS A 796 -14.70 34.29 3.87
CA CYS A 796 -14.86 32.85 3.70
C CYS A 796 -16.27 32.52 3.16
N ALA A 797 -17.33 33.00 3.82
CA ALA A 797 -18.72 32.74 3.42
C ALA A 797 -19.02 33.15 1.97
N ARG A 798 -18.48 34.27 1.49
CA ARG A 798 -18.64 34.73 0.09
C ARG A 798 -17.98 33.83 -0.96
N THR A 799 -17.00 33.01 -0.59
CA THR A 799 -16.38 32.05 -1.51
C THR A 799 -17.04 30.67 -1.49
N ARG A 800 -17.90 30.38 -0.51
CA ARG A 800 -18.58 29.09 -0.36
C ARG A 800 -19.75 28.96 -1.35
N TRP A 801 -19.42 28.84 -2.64
CA TRP A 801 -20.39 28.80 -3.74
C TRP A 801 -21.37 27.61 -3.68
N PHE A 802 -20.97 26.50 -3.04
CA PHE A 802 -21.80 25.32 -2.86
C PHE A 802 -21.81 24.89 -1.40
N LYS A 803 -22.96 24.41 -0.91
CA LYS A 803 -23.10 23.86 0.45
C LYS A 803 -22.13 22.70 0.72
N THR A 804 -21.78 21.93 -0.31
CA THR A 804 -20.87 20.78 -0.25
C THR A 804 -19.38 21.14 -0.21
N TRP A 805 -19.01 22.40 -0.40
CA TRP A 805 -17.69 22.89 -0.01
C TRP A 805 -17.77 23.20 1.48
N ASP A 806 -17.09 22.41 2.30
CA ASP A 806 -17.29 22.30 3.75
C ASP A 806 -16.06 22.71 4.57
N TYR A 807 -15.20 23.57 4.00
CA TYR A 807 -14.26 24.33 4.81
C TYR A 807 -15.03 25.21 5.81
N ASP A 808 -14.51 25.31 7.04
CA ASP A 808 -15.26 25.91 8.12
C ASP A 808 -15.06 27.43 8.11
N CYS A 809 -16.14 28.16 7.81
CA CYS A 809 -16.14 29.61 7.91
C CYS A 809 -16.40 30.13 9.33
N GLY A 810 -16.85 29.29 10.27
CA GLY A 810 -17.10 29.64 11.67
C GLY A 810 -15.82 29.86 12.46
N GLY A 811 -14.80 29.01 12.25
CA GLY A 811 -13.47 29.13 12.86
C GLY A 811 -12.64 30.35 12.43
N PHE A 812 -13.15 31.23 11.55
CA PHE A 812 -12.48 32.48 11.16
C PHE A 812 -13.14 33.71 11.83
N PRO A 813 -12.34 34.66 12.36
CA PRO A 813 -12.83 35.87 13.04
C PRO A 813 -13.62 36.83 12.14
N ALA A 814 -14.34 37.76 12.76
CA ALA A 814 -15.13 38.75 12.04
C ALA A 814 -14.23 39.78 11.31
N SER A 815 -13.18 40.22 11.98
CA SER A 815 -12.17 41.17 11.52
C SER A 815 -10.76 40.57 11.57
N LYS A 816 -9.88 40.99 10.65
CA LYS A 816 -8.46 40.61 10.69
C LYS A 816 -7.70 41.17 11.90
N ALA A 817 -8.23 42.21 12.55
CA ALA A 817 -7.61 42.78 13.75
C ALA A 817 -7.55 41.77 14.91
N GLU A 818 -8.51 40.86 15.00
CA GLU A 818 -8.63 39.84 16.06
C GLU A 818 -7.43 38.87 16.06
N TYR A 819 -6.76 38.65 14.92
CA TYR A 819 -5.52 37.86 14.83
C TYR A 819 -4.31 38.44 15.57
N SER A 820 -4.37 39.70 16.02
CA SER A 820 -3.35 40.27 16.91
C SER A 820 -3.53 39.83 18.36
N ALA A 821 -4.75 39.45 18.76
CA ALA A 821 -5.14 39.01 20.09
C ALA A 821 -5.09 37.48 20.24
N PHE A 822 -5.39 36.72 19.19
CA PHE A 822 -5.17 35.27 19.20
C PHE A 822 -3.68 34.94 19.24
N GLU A 823 -3.28 33.97 20.07
CA GLU A 823 -1.90 33.50 20.09
C GLU A 823 -1.56 32.78 18.78
N THR A 824 -0.72 33.42 17.97
CA THR A 824 0.23 32.68 17.15
C THR A 824 1.27 32.07 18.11
N HIS A 825 1.24 30.76 18.37
CA HIS A 825 2.17 30.11 19.30
C HIS A 825 3.67 30.24 18.91
N VAL A 826 3.98 30.75 17.71
CA VAL A 826 5.31 31.26 17.34
C VAL A 826 5.45 32.77 17.66
N LYS A 827 4.91 33.19 18.81
CA LYS A 827 5.38 34.33 19.64
C LYS A 827 6.25 33.85 20.81
N LEU A 828 6.51 32.55 20.92
CA LEU A 828 7.57 32.02 21.79
C LEU A 828 8.91 32.67 21.39
N SER A 829 9.65 33.13 22.40
CA SER A 829 10.51 34.29 22.22
C SER A 829 11.76 33.99 21.39
N THR A 830 12.17 34.99 20.60
CA THR A 830 13.53 35.03 20.01
C THR A 830 14.59 34.79 21.07
N ASP A 831 14.37 35.27 22.28
CA ASP A 831 15.27 35.11 23.42
C ASP A 831 15.44 33.64 23.84
N GLN A 832 14.38 32.82 23.81
CA GLN A 832 14.48 31.38 24.09
C GLN A 832 15.23 30.63 22.99
N LEU A 833 15.01 30.97 21.72
CA LEU A 833 15.74 30.38 20.59
C LEU A 833 17.24 30.74 20.63
N PHE A 834 17.60 32.00 20.92
CA PHE A 834 18.99 32.40 21.13
C PHE A 834 19.62 31.71 22.36
N ASN A 835 18.89 31.57 23.47
CA ASN A 835 19.40 30.90 24.67
C ASN A 835 19.57 29.38 24.49
N HIS A 836 18.74 28.71 23.68
CA HIS A 836 18.96 27.29 23.34
C HIS A 836 20.13 27.09 22.39
N ALA A 837 20.32 27.97 21.39
CA ALA A 837 21.49 27.96 20.53
C ALA A 837 22.80 28.15 21.33
N ALA A 838 22.78 28.99 22.37
CA ALA A 838 23.92 29.17 23.28
C ALA A 838 24.17 27.92 24.18
N LYS A 839 23.11 27.29 24.72
CA LYS A 839 23.24 26.11 25.61
C LYS A 839 23.68 24.84 24.88
N ALA A 840 23.29 24.67 23.61
CA ALA A 840 23.67 23.52 22.78
C ALA A 840 25.20 23.37 22.61
N HIS A 841 25.96 24.44 22.83
CA HIS A 841 27.41 24.43 22.69
C HIS A 841 28.20 24.09 23.98
N VAL A 842 27.50 23.86 25.11
CA VAL A 842 28.12 23.76 26.45
C VAL A 842 27.81 22.45 27.19
N THR A 843 26.70 21.76 26.85
CA THR A 843 26.19 20.62 27.64
C THR A 843 26.48 19.25 27.04
N SER A 844 27.77 18.93 26.84
CA SER A 844 28.24 17.55 26.57
C SER A 844 28.78 16.85 27.83
N ALA A 845 28.07 16.97 28.97
CA ALA A 845 28.40 16.32 30.24
C ALA A 845 27.16 16.17 31.16
N ALA A 846 27.21 15.19 32.07
CA ALA A 846 26.33 14.95 33.24
C ALA A 846 24.87 14.50 33.02
N SER A 847 24.69 13.17 33.05
CA SER A 847 23.70 12.40 33.85
C SER A 847 22.31 12.98 34.22
N SER A 848 21.27 12.26 33.75
CA SER A 848 20.06 11.79 34.46
C SER A 848 19.69 12.31 35.88
N VAL A 849 18.41 12.67 36.07
CA VAL A 849 17.52 12.18 37.16
C VAL A 849 16.05 12.49 36.80
N GLU A 850 15.09 11.83 37.48
CA GLU A 850 13.64 11.93 37.27
C GLU A 850 13.01 13.29 37.66
N ALA A 851 11.87 13.61 37.06
CA ALA A 851 10.86 14.49 37.66
C ALA A 851 9.46 14.14 37.12
N ALA A 852 8.48 13.92 38.02
CA ALA A 852 7.07 13.81 37.66
C ALA A 852 6.37 15.17 37.87
N GLY A 853 5.41 15.52 37.02
CA GLY A 853 4.63 16.76 37.14
C GLY A 853 3.26 16.63 36.50
N THR A 854 2.21 16.76 37.30
CA THR A 854 0.81 16.77 36.84
C THR A 854 0.37 18.19 36.48
N THR A 855 -0.23 18.37 35.33
CA THR A 855 -1.00 19.57 34.97
C THR A 855 -2.40 19.15 34.53
N GLN A 856 -3.42 19.87 35.03
CA GLN A 856 -4.80 19.73 34.59
C GLN A 856 -5.03 20.68 33.42
N GLU A 857 -5.52 20.17 32.29
CA GLU A 857 -6.08 20.99 31.22
C GLU A 857 -7.60 20.97 31.32
N GLY A 858 -8.23 22.14 31.13
CA GLY A 858 -9.69 22.28 31.11
C GLY A 858 -10.22 22.15 29.69
N GLU A 859 -11.10 21.17 29.44
CA GLU A 859 -11.61 20.89 28.10
C GLU A 859 -12.49 22.03 27.56
N ILE A 860 -12.20 22.47 26.35
CA ILE A 860 -13.15 23.14 25.45
C ILE A 860 -13.38 22.16 24.28
N PRO A 861 -14.62 21.82 23.90
CA PRO A 861 -14.89 20.80 22.89
C PRO A 861 -14.63 21.32 21.46
N GLU A 862 -13.36 21.41 21.07
CA GLU A 862 -12.95 21.58 19.68
C GLU A 862 -13.14 20.25 18.93
N ILE A 863 -13.95 20.26 17.86
CA ILE A 863 -14.21 19.06 17.05
C ILE A 863 -13.01 18.84 16.12
N LEU A 864 -11.94 18.29 16.70
CA LEU A 864 -10.78 17.84 15.95
C LEU A 864 -11.21 16.83 14.88
N PRO A 865 -10.74 16.95 13.62
CA PRO A 865 -10.93 15.88 12.66
C PRO A 865 -10.14 14.66 13.15
N GLU A 866 -10.79 13.49 13.28
CA GLU A 866 -10.08 12.24 13.60
C GLU A 866 -8.87 12.11 12.67
N PRO A 867 -7.63 11.90 13.18
CA PRO A 867 -6.53 11.51 12.32
C PRO A 867 -6.97 10.23 11.60
N GLY A 868 -6.75 10.18 10.28
CA GLY A 868 -7.14 9.01 9.49
C GLY A 868 -6.37 7.79 9.98
N ARG A 869 -7.05 6.95 10.79
CA ARG A 869 -6.50 5.76 11.46
C ARG A 869 -5.58 5.02 10.50
N HIS A 870 -4.36 4.70 10.92
CA HIS A 870 -3.48 3.93 10.07
C HIS A 870 -4.16 2.57 9.82
N ALA A 871 -4.11 2.07 8.58
CA ALA A 871 -4.57 0.72 8.22
C ALA A 871 -3.69 -0.41 8.81
N PHE A 872 -3.02 -0.10 9.92
CA PHE A 872 -1.93 -0.80 10.59
C PHE A 872 -2.04 -0.69 12.13
N ASP A 873 -2.85 0.23 12.67
CA ASP A 873 -3.07 0.37 14.12
C ASP A 873 -3.78 -0.85 14.73
N GLU A 874 -4.47 -1.65 13.89
CA GLU A 874 -5.09 -2.93 14.26
C GLU A 874 -4.14 -4.13 14.16
N ALA A 875 -2.82 -3.91 14.02
CA ALA A 875 -1.85 -4.92 14.45
C ALA A 875 -2.04 -5.16 15.96
N PRO A 876 -2.08 -6.41 16.47
CA PRO A 876 -2.55 -6.71 17.82
C PRO A 876 -1.56 -6.33 18.94
N LEU A 877 -1.35 -5.02 19.15
CA LEU A 877 -0.47 -4.45 20.17
C LEU A 877 -0.90 -4.82 21.60
N ARG A 878 -2.19 -5.08 21.82
CA ARG A 878 -2.77 -5.52 23.10
C ARG A 878 -2.25 -6.88 23.59
N ALA A 879 -1.76 -7.75 22.68
CA ALA A 879 -1.21 -9.06 23.04
C ALA A 879 -0.02 -8.98 24.03
N LYS A 880 0.68 -7.83 24.07
CA LYS A 880 1.87 -7.60 24.90
C LYS A 880 1.60 -7.42 26.41
N GLN A 881 0.34 -7.39 26.85
CA GLN A 881 -0.04 -7.07 28.24
C GLN A 881 -0.42 -8.28 29.11
N SER A 882 0.00 -9.49 28.74
CA SER A 882 -0.13 -10.67 29.62
C SER A 882 0.82 -10.57 30.83
N PRO A 883 0.37 -10.80 32.08
CA PRO A 883 1.20 -10.63 33.26
C PRO A 883 2.28 -11.71 33.39
N LYS A 884 3.52 -11.31 33.71
CA LYS A 884 4.59 -12.24 34.09
C LYS A 884 4.27 -12.85 35.45
N VAL A 885 4.04 -14.17 35.48
CA VAL A 885 3.89 -14.91 36.74
C VAL A 885 5.23 -14.96 37.48
N ALA A 886 5.23 -14.54 38.75
CA ALA A 886 6.40 -14.61 39.62
C ALA A 886 6.61 -16.04 40.16
N PRO A 887 7.84 -16.48 40.44
CA PRO A 887 8.11 -17.80 41.01
C PRO A 887 7.53 -17.92 42.44
N PRO A 888 7.05 -19.10 42.85
CA PRO A 888 6.45 -19.29 44.17
C PRO A 888 7.50 -19.22 45.30
N ALA A 889 7.15 -18.52 46.38
CA ALA A 889 7.90 -18.54 47.63
C ALA A 889 7.60 -19.81 48.45
N GLY A 890 8.48 -20.10 49.43
CA GLY A 890 8.49 -21.36 50.18
C GLY A 890 7.30 -21.60 51.14
N ALA A 891 7.19 -22.84 51.59
CA ALA A 891 6.06 -23.34 52.39
C ALA A 891 6.05 -22.87 53.85
N ASN A 892 4.86 -22.84 54.47
CA ASN A 892 4.68 -23.12 55.89
C ASN A 892 3.22 -23.46 56.27
N GLY A 893 3.05 -24.44 57.16
CA GLY A 893 1.99 -24.53 58.19
C GLY A 893 0.49 -24.57 57.82
N GLN A 894 -0.15 -25.72 58.07
CA GLN A 894 -1.40 -25.94 58.85
C GLN A 894 -2.46 -24.79 58.91
N GLN A 895 -3.78 -25.01 58.75
CA GLN A 895 -4.58 -26.03 59.47
C GLN A 895 -6.02 -26.20 58.90
N GLN A 896 -6.65 -27.33 59.26
CA GLN A 896 -8.05 -27.81 59.16
C GLN A 896 -9.22 -26.84 58.76
N GLY A 897 -10.18 -27.36 57.97
CA GLY A 897 -11.53 -26.78 57.73
C GLY A 897 -12.49 -27.80 57.06
N ALA A 898 -13.74 -27.91 57.53
CA ALA A 898 -14.60 -29.09 57.30
C ALA A 898 -15.58 -29.05 56.09
N VAL A 899 -16.20 -30.21 55.81
CA VAL A 899 -17.15 -30.49 54.71
C VAL A 899 -18.62 -30.28 55.13
N ALA A 900 -19.47 -29.74 54.23
CA ALA A 900 -20.93 -29.99 54.20
C ALA A 900 -21.54 -29.59 52.82
N PRO A 901 -22.73 -30.11 52.40
CA PRO A 901 -23.11 -30.16 50.98
C PRO A 901 -24.35 -29.33 50.58
N ALA A 902 -24.70 -29.38 49.28
CA ALA A 902 -25.80 -28.63 48.66
C ALA A 902 -27.16 -29.37 48.63
N PRO A 903 -28.29 -28.64 48.61
CA PRO A 903 -29.55 -29.02 47.98
C PRO A 903 -29.63 -28.45 46.54
N GLY A 904 -30.52 -28.88 45.64
CA GLY A 904 -31.51 -29.95 45.72
C GLY A 904 -32.56 -29.77 44.60
N VAL A 905 -32.77 -30.78 43.75
CA VAL A 905 -33.67 -30.69 42.58
C VAL A 905 -35.05 -31.25 42.89
N PRO A 906 -36.14 -30.59 42.44
CA PRO A 906 -37.41 -31.24 42.16
C PRO A 906 -37.67 -31.35 40.65
N ALA A 907 -37.89 -32.57 40.15
CA ALA A 907 -38.38 -32.82 38.79
C ALA A 907 -39.92 -32.83 38.76
N GLY A 908 -40.55 -32.52 37.61
CA GLY A 908 -42.02 -32.44 37.55
C GLY A 908 -42.64 -32.47 36.15
N SER A 909 -43.18 -33.64 35.79
CA SER A 909 -44.10 -33.90 34.67
C SER A 909 -43.55 -33.81 33.23
N GLY A 910 -44.09 -34.70 32.38
CA GLY A 910 -43.93 -34.67 30.94
C GLY A 910 -45.21 -35.19 30.27
N ALA A 911 -45.37 -34.88 28.99
CA ALA A 911 -46.44 -35.41 28.14
C ALA A 911 -45.81 -36.05 26.91
N ALA A 912 -46.22 -37.29 26.60
CA ALA A 912 -45.75 -38.03 25.44
C ALA A 912 -46.76 -37.96 24.29
N VAL A 913 -46.34 -38.34 23.07
CA VAL A 913 -46.98 -39.32 22.16
C VAL A 913 -46.53 -39.11 20.71
N LYS A 914 -45.98 -40.17 20.08
CA LYS A 914 -45.90 -40.54 18.64
C LYS A 914 -45.61 -39.42 17.60
N GLY A 915 -44.69 -39.55 16.64
CA GLY A 915 -43.88 -40.70 16.21
C GLY A 915 -44.45 -41.41 14.97
N GLN A 916 -43.82 -41.21 13.81
CA GLN A 916 -44.04 -42.00 12.59
C GLN A 916 -42.80 -41.99 11.69
N GLN A 917 -42.42 -43.15 11.13
CA GLN A 917 -41.43 -43.30 10.05
C GLN A 917 -42.16 -43.45 8.72
N GLY A 918 -41.58 -43.00 7.59
CA GLY A 918 -42.33 -42.96 6.32
C GLY A 918 -41.50 -42.77 5.03
N GLN A 919 -40.62 -43.72 4.74
CA GLN A 919 -40.11 -44.15 3.42
C GLN A 919 -39.65 -43.15 2.32
N GLN A 920 -38.55 -43.58 1.69
CA GLN A 920 -37.92 -43.12 0.46
C GLN A 920 -38.86 -42.80 -0.72
N GLY A 921 -38.48 -41.80 -1.52
CA GLY A 921 -38.92 -41.65 -2.92
C GLY A 921 -37.79 -41.11 -3.79
N LYS A 922 -37.47 -41.79 -4.91
CA LYS A 922 -36.55 -41.26 -5.94
C LYS A 922 -37.33 -40.38 -6.91
N GLY A 923 -36.86 -39.16 -7.14
CA GLY A 923 -37.36 -38.27 -8.20
C GLY A 923 -36.26 -37.32 -8.65
N SER A 924 -36.01 -37.25 -9.95
CA SER A 924 -35.12 -36.26 -10.54
C SER A 924 -35.95 -35.17 -11.20
N ASN A 925 -35.58 -33.91 -10.96
CA ASN A 925 -35.66 -32.84 -11.95
C ASN A 925 -34.83 -31.64 -11.50
N ASN A 926 -34.37 -30.85 -12.46
CA ASN A 926 -33.87 -29.50 -12.19
C ASN A 926 -35.03 -28.60 -11.78
N ASN A 927 -34.73 -27.57 -10.99
CA ASN A 927 -35.14 -26.21 -11.27
C ASN A 927 -34.33 -25.24 -10.40
N ASP A 928 -33.84 -24.18 -11.02
CA ASP A 928 -33.32 -23.02 -10.32
C ASP A 928 -34.47 -22.30 -9.59
N ASN A 929 -34.20 -21.76 -8.41
CA ASN A 929 -35.09 -20.82 -7.71
C ASN A 929 -34.24 -19.66 -7.19
N GLU A 930 -33.96 -18.73 -8.08
CA GLU A 930 -33.43 -17.40 -7.76
C GLU A 930 -34.52 -16.63 -6.99
N ILE A 931 -34.22 -16.18 -5.76
CA ILE A 931 -35.17 -15.40 -4.96
C ILE A 931 -35.11 -13.95 -5.43
N ASP A 932 -36.12 -13.54 -6.19
CA ASP A 932 -36.33 -12.16 -6.59
C ASP A 932 -36.59 -11.26 -5.37
N ILE A 933 -35.85 -10.16 -5.27
CA ILE A 933 -36.04 -9.10 -4.26
C ILE A 933 -36.13 -7.74 -4.98
N GLN A 934 -36.98 -7.64 -6.01
CA GLN A 934 -37.43 -6.37 -6.59
C GLN A 934 -38.88 -6.06 -6.16
N GLY A 935 -39.05 -5.55 -4.93
CA GLY A 935 -40.40 -5.25 -4.41
C GLY A 935 -40.50 -4.45 -3.11
N LEU A 936 -39.41 -3.87 -2.59
CA LEU A 936 -39.43 -3.03 -1.39
C LEU A 936 -39.06 -1.58 -1.73
N ASP A 937 -39.99 -0.67 -1.44
CA ASP A 937 -39.86 0.75 -1.74
C ASP A 937 -38.82 1.42 -0.83
N ALA A 938 -37.90 2.17 -1.44
CA ALA A 938 -36.75 2.76 -0.75
C ALA A 938 -37.16 3.88 0.21
N ASP A 939 -38.22 4.62 -0.11
CA ASP A 939 -38.71 5.72 0.72
C ASP A 939 -39.35 5.21 2.03
N LEU A 940 -39.94 4.00 2.03
CA LEU A 940 -40.54 3.40 3.22
C LEU A 940 -39.46 2.98 4.25
N LEU A 941 -38.36 2.38 3.77
CA LEU A 941 -37.19 2.06 4.61
C LEU A 941 -36.54 3.33 5.19
N GLN A 942 -36.48 4.41 4.41
CA GLN A 942 -35.92 5.68 4.87
C GLN A 942 -36.82 6.37 5.90
N HIS A 943 -38.15 6.29 5.76
CA HIS A 943 -39.10 6.83 6.75
C HIS A 943 -39.02 6.09 8.10
N VAL A 944 -39.03 4.76 8.11
CA VAL A 944 -38.96 3.95 9.35
C VAL A 944 -37.63 4.19 10.07
N ALA A 945 -36.52 4.33 9.35
CA ALA A 945 -35.22 4.68 9.94
C ALA A 945 -35.23 6.09 10.57
N LEU A 946 -35.87 7.07 9.95
CA LEU A 946 -35.97 8.44 10.46
C LEU A 946 -36.83 8.53 11.73
N GLU A 947 -37.97 7.84 11.78
CA GLU A 947 -38.83 7.81 12.98
C GLU A 947 -38.14 7.11 14.16
N GLY A 948 -37.49 5.97 13.92
CA GLY A 948 -36.70 5.28 14.95
C GLY A 948 -35.58 6.16 15.52
N THR A 949 -34.89 6.89 14.64
CA THR A 949 -33.82 7.83 15.03
C THR A 949 -34.37 9.02 15.83
N GLN A 950 -35.50 9.61 15.43
CA GLN A 950 -36.13 10.71 16.18
C GLN A 950 -36.63 10.26 17.56
N LYS A 951 -37.22 9.05 17.67
CA LYS A 951 -37.68 8.52 18.95
C LYS A 951 -36.52 8.36 19.94
N ALA A 952 -35.42 7.73 19.50
CA ALA A 952 -34.20 7.58 20.30
C ALA A 952 -33.62 8.93 20.74
N LEU A 953 -33.57 9.93 19.85
CA LEU A 953 -33.17 11.31 20.18
C LEU A 953 -34.10 11.99 21.20
N SER A 954 -35.41 11.69 21.14
CA SER A 954 -36.39 12.23 22.09
C SER A 954 -36.23 11.63 23.49
N ASP A 955 -35.93 10.33 23.57
CA ASP A 955 -35.79 9.61 24.84
C ASP A 955 -34.42 9.87 25.49
N ALA A 956 -33.35 9.97 24.69
CA ALA A 956 -32.04 10.45 25.16
C ALA A 956 -32.11 11.87 25.75
N ARG A 957 -32.87 12.79 25.12
CA ARG A 957 -33.12 14.13 25.68
C ARG A 957 -33.89 14.12 26.99
N LYS A 958 -34.91 13.25 27.13
CA LYS A 958 -35.64 13.07 28.41
C LYS A 958 -34.73 12.52 29.50
N GLN A 959 -33.80 11.62 29.15
CA GLN A 959 -32.86 11.05 30.10
C GLN A 959 -31.82 12.07 30.56
N ALA A 960 -31.17 12.79 29.64
CA ALA A 960 -30.26 13.89 29.98
C ALA A 960 -30.94 14.99 30.84
N SER A 961 -32.23 15.28 30.58
CA SER A 961 -33.01 16.21 31.42
C SER A 961 -33.20 15.69 32.85
N LYS A 962 -33.46 14.38 33.03
CA LYS A 962 -33.58 13.77 34.37
C LYS A 962 -32.25 13.73 35.12
N GLU A 963 -31.15 13.51 34.41
CA GLU A 963 -29.81 13.50 34.99
C GLU A 963 -29.40 14.93 35.42
N ALA A 964 -29.72 15.96 34.62
CA ALA A 964 -29.56 17.36 35.01
C ALA A 964 -30.41 17.73 36.24
N ASP A 965 -31.69 17.33 36.28
CA ASP A 965 -32.57 17.54 37.45
C ASP A 965 -32.08 16.80 38.72
N ALA A 966 -31.42 15.65 38.57
CA ALA A 966 -30.82 14.91 39.68
C ALA A 966 -29.57 15.62 40.23
N VAL A 967 -28.68 16.11 39.35
CA VAL A 967 -27.50 16.90 39.74
C VAL A 967 -27.91 18.20 40.43
N ALA A 968 -28.92 18.90 39.89
CA ALA A 968 -29.46 20.13 40.48
C ALA A 968 -30.04 19.92 41.90
N LYS A 969 -30.63 18.74 42.16
CA LYS A 969 -31.15 18.38 43.49
C LYS A 969 -30.07 17.88 44.46
N GLY A 970 -29.03 17.22 43.95
CA GLY A 970 -27.87 16.81 44.75
C GLY A 970 -27.09 18.01 45.30
N GLY A 971 -26.84 19.03 44.48
CA GLY A 971 -26.09 20.23 44.88
C GLY A 971 -26.75 21.10 45.95
N ALA A 972 -28.03 20.88 46.25
CA ALA A 972 -28.80 21.65 47.24
C ALA A 972 -28.67 21.13 48.69
N MET A 973 -28.08 19.93 48.92
CA MET A 973 -28.00 19.30 50.24
C MET A 973 -26.63 19.39 50.92
N THR A 974 -25.62 19.98 50.27
CA THR A 974 -24.24 20.07 50.79
C THR A 974 -23.82 21.47 51.26
N ALA A 975 -24.76 22.42 51.32
CA ALA A 975 -24.51 23.85 51.60
C ALA A 975 -25.09 24.33 52.95
N SER A 976 -24.99 23.52 54.01
CA SER A 976 -25.44 23.90 55.36
C SER A 976 -24.61 23.25 56.47
N GLY A 977 -23.36 23.72 56.67
CA GLY A 977 -22.51 23.28 57.77
C GLY A 977 -21.18 24.01 57.86
N VAL A 978 -20.67 24.13 59.10
CA VAL A 978 -19.36 24.69 59.50
C VAL A 978 -19.18 26.21 59.31
N SER A 979 -19.36 26.95 60.40
CA SER A 979 -18.89 28.34 60.55
C SER A 979 -18.53 28.65 62.01
N SER A 980 -17.37 28.20 62.48
CA SER A 980 -16.78 28.57 63.78
C SER A 980 -15.34 28.07 63.90
N SER A 981 -14.50 28.84 64.62
CA SER A 981 -13.05 28.68 64.87
C SER A 981 -12.16 28.75 63.63
#